data_AF-A0A4R8TBG3-F1
#
_entry.id   AF-A0A4R8TBG3-F1
#
_cell.length_a   1.000
_cell.length_b   1.000
_cell.length_c   1.000
_cell.angle_alpha   90.00
_cell.angle_beta   90.00
_cell.angle_gamma   90.00
#
_symmetry.space_group_name_H-M   'P 1'
#
loop_
_entity.id
_entity.type
_entity.pdbx_description
1 polymer ?
#
loop_
_entity_poly.entity_id
_entity_poly.type
_entity_poly.pdbx_seq_one_letter_code
_entity_poly.pdbx_strand_id
1 'polypeptide(L)'
;MSTQPCAETKPKVKKAGQLQDENRDTTHPKMVTELLNAFLTAVGQPAACDRIWKNTREEVLWRQARLPWRRSPTWMLIRVVLQLTFIRSAESSQCGVKLYKTFMIFLMASVLGQGLDNDLDSDVLYSMVAKLSRRMLKIGSESPNIALDFVRDKMRRANNTLRERWATFQKMTLVDLTKDFSRLKTIDFSQDAVISLPGLDSFLDSIGNRQNENNSRVFSPSWTLTKYGGLSSPTSVDSSDKDHLQLHIVAFESWVEMHLERWMSSQLDENHLTTCSQLRQLIESYHVTAGNAYSGNPESTSIMLLTIMELWVACDKAAVHAHPLLADYDPGVPRGLFQNLLLQSRRQMERLLRIEQYLMDRSSECNSLLPAFHIYKSFGASDTFAVRYFERSRRHQALLLLIEDEATEQREAKRCELTRLRDEYKDLMRRVRDSVCTYVNVLDRDNGSYYQTHDTRCTRCRNQREAESLQIYVHEWPLPENPLHKMSVVFELELPKTFGYWREACFYVLHNVLKMQHANTERPQSQYPLHNYDALRPYYKARVASQQVGLLSETKPNVVVHRNPVLVASASEKTVLLNNGLRFMYYDYRRSCFIRDLSETNKIPIDCTYSLPSCSASLQRFIFRPAAEPSGPSPNSVIATQSNCPKDMTVEQYKAVASIPLGFRIQYQNILVQLFSPCLDFKKWEVALTVWQCIHQAGPDSGSVSRAAHDACEDQQFARRLLGGIKEATQRFEKNWQSSVALANFISLARRLLTLAGSAGFEMQCLSYLHEARNITFSWAMS
;
A
#
# COMPACT_ATOMS: atom_id res chain seq x y z
N MET A 1 3.76 54.79 8.14
CA MET A 1 3.98 54.17 9.47
C MET A 1 5.16 53.22 9.36
N SER A 2 6.23 53.44 10.14
CA SER A 2 7.35 52.50 10.23
C SER A 2 6.98 51.33 11.15
N THR A 3 7.27 50.10 10.75
CA THR A 3 7.10 48.91 11.59
C THR A 3 8.47 48.28 11.84
N GLN A 4 8.73 47.86 13.08
CA GLN A 4 9.95 47.13 13.43
C GLN A 4 9.56 45.76 14.01
N PRO A 5 10.04 44.65 13.41
CA PRO A 5 9.81 43.33 13.98
C PRO A 5 10.59 43.18 15.29
N CYS A 6 9.92 42.75 16.35
CA CYS A 6 10.56 42.42 17.61
C CYS A 6 11.07 40.97 17.57
N ALA A 7 12.38 40.78 17.68
CA ALA A 7 12.99 39.46 17.67
C ALA A 7 12.42 38.57 18.80
N GLU A 8 12.41 37.25 18.60
CA GLU A 8 11.97 36.26 19.60
C GLU A 8 10.51 36.35 20.05
N THR A 9 9.68 37.11 19.33
CA THR A 9 8.22 37.12 19.53
C THR A 9 7.50 36.11 18.65
N LYS A 10 8.19 35.54 17.65
CA LYS A 10 7.67 34.47 16.79
C LYS A 10 7.94 33.09 17.40
N PRO A 11 6.96 32.17 17.36
CA PRO A 11 7.20 30.77 17.71
C PRO A 11 8.28 30.15 16.81
N LYS A 12 9.02 29.17 17.33
CA LYS A 12 10.05 28.42 16.60
C LYS A 12 9.66 26.96 16.48
N VAL A 13 10.01 26.31 15.37
CA VAL A 13 9.88 24.87 15.17
C VAL A 13 11.26 24.23 14.99
N LYS A 14 11.42 23.01 15.52
CA LYS A 14 12.65 22.22 15.37
C LYS A 14 12.57 21.38 14.09
N LYS A 15 13.53 21.54 13.18
CA LYS A 15 13.70 20.72 11.98
C LYS A 15 15.17 20.37 11.81
N ALA A 16 15.48 19.09 11.59
CA ALA A 16 16.86 18.59 11.46
C ALA A 16 17.79 19.05 12.62
N GLY A 17 17.28 19.03 13.86
CA GLY A 17 18.03 19.49 15.03
C GLY A 17 18.08 21.02 15.21
N GLN A 18 17.73 21.81 14.19
CA GLN A 18 17.84 23.27 14.19
C GLN A 18 16.49 23.95 14.42
N LEU A 19 16.49 25.07 15.16
CA LEU A 19 15.30 25.90 15.40
C LEU A 19 15.14 26.95 14.31
N GLN A 20 13.94 27.05 13.75
CA GLN A 20 13.58 28.00 12.70
C GLN A 20 12.26 28.70 13.03
N ASP A 21 12.11 29.97 12.65
CA ASP A 21 10.88 30.73 12.89
C ASP A 21 9.65 30.12 12.18
N GLU A 22 8.55 30.02 12.91
CA GLU A 22 7.26 29.53 12.41
C GLU A 22 6.36 30.71 12.02
N ASN A 23 6.43 31.09 10.75
CA ASN A 23 5.68 32.24 10.21
C ASN A 23 4.18 31.97 10.04
N ARG A 24 3.71 30.72 10.20
CA ARG A 24 2.28 30.40 10.13
C ARG A 24 1.55 30.64 11.44
N ASP A 25 2.27 30.86 12.53
CA ASP A 25 1.68 31.12 13.83
C ASP A 25 1.67 32.61 14.20
N THR A 26 0.80 32.99 15.14
CA THR A 26 0.66 34.38 15.57
C THR A 26 1.83 34.81 16.45
N THR A 27 2.33 36.01 16.19
CA THR A 27 3.31 36.66 17.06
C THR A 27 2.77 36.77 18.48
N HIS A 28 3.57 36.36 19.47
CA HIS A 28 3.19 36.46 20.87
C HIS A 28 2.98 37.93 21.27
N PRO A 29 1.86 38.31 21.90
CA PRO A 29 1.53 39.71 22.21
C PRO A 29 2.32 40.29 23.40
N LYS A 30 3.41 39.63 23.84
CA LYS A 30 4.19 39.97 25.05
C LYS A 30 4.63 41.42 25.11
N MET A 31 4.90 42.04 23.97
CA MET A 31 5.26 43.46 23.90
C MET A 31 4.18 44.38 24.46
N VAL A 32 2.90 44.00 24.33
CA VAL A 32 1.76 44.76 24.85
C VAL A 32 1.32 44.22 26.20
N THR A 33 1.14 42.91 26.31
CA THR A 33 0.56 42.29 27.52
C THR A 33 1.53 42.25 28.71
N GLU A 34 2.84 42.19 28.45
CA GLU A 34 3.87 42.12 29.49
C GLU A 34 4.65 43.44 29.54
N LEU A 35 5.36 43.81 28.47
CA LEU A 35 6.27 44.95 28.50
C LEU A 35 5.55 46.29 28.74
N LEU A 36 4.61 46.67 27.86
CA LEU A 36 3.87 47.93 28.00
C LEU A 36 3.07 47.95 29.32
N ASN A 37 2.43 46.83 29.67
CA ASN A 37 1.66 46.73 30.90
C ASN A 37 2.54 46.91 32.16
N ALA A 38 3.75 46.35 32.16
CA ALA A 38 4.71 46.53 33.26
C ALA A 38 5.12 48.00 33.42
N PHE A 39 5.38 48.71 32.33
CA PHE A 39 5.65 50.15 32.37
C PHE A 39 4.48 50.95 32.94
N LEU A 40 3.26 50.72 32.45
CA LEU A 40 2.07 51.45 32.89
C LEU A 40 1.72 51.18 34.36
N THR A 41 1.95 49.95 34.84
CA THR A 41 1.69 49.58 36.24
C THR A 41 2.70 50.23 37.20
N ALA A 42 3.93 50.50 36.75
CA ALA A 42 4.95 51.15 37.58
C ALA A 42 4.68 52.64 37.83
N VAL A 43 4.02 53.33 36.89
CA VAL A 43 3.76 54.78 36.95
C VAL A 43 2.29 55.15 37.15
N GLY A 44 1.41 54.17 37.30
CA GLY A 44 -0.02 54.37 37.36
C GLY A 44 -0.73 53.37 38.26
N GLN A 45 -2.04 53.58 38.44
CA GLN A 45 -2.91 52.65 39.16
C GLN A 45 -3.99 52.10 38.23
N PRO A 46 -4.48 50.86 38.46
CA PRO A 46 -5.54 50.29 37.64
C PRO A 46 -6.81 51.12 37.67
N ALA A 47 -7.27 51.59 36.51
CA ALA A 47 -8.55 52.27 36.38
C ALA A 47 -9.72 51.26 36.44
N ALA A 48 -10.75 51.57 37.21
CA ALA A 48 -12.01 50.86 37.18
C ALA A 48 -12.77 51.26 35.90
N CYS A 49 -12.71 50.39 34.89
CA CYS A 49 -13.37 50.61 33.60
C CYS A 49 -14.29 49.45 33.27
N ASP A 50 -15.33 49.72 32.47
CA ASP A 50 -16.15 48.68 31.88
C ASP A 50 -15.30 47.73 31.04
N ARG A 51 -15.41 46.43 31.36
CA ARG A 51 -14.71 45.34 30.68
C ARG A 51 -15.72 44.50 29.91
N ILE A 52 -15.29 43.97 28.78
CA ILE A 52 -16.09 43.03 28.00
C ILE A 52 -15.31 41.75 27.73
N TRP A 53 -16.02 40.64 27.70
CA TRP A 53 -15.49 39.35 27.29
C TRP A 53 -15.96 39.04 25.87
N LYS A 54 -15.03 38.73 24.97
CA LYS A 54 -15.33 38.33 23.60
C LYS A 54 -14.81 36.93 23.35
N ASN A 55 -15.71 36.03 22.99
CA ASN A 55 -15.33 34.74 22.44
C ASN A 55 -14.79 34.95 21.02
N THR A 56 -13.48 34.74 20.84
CA THR A 56 -12.79 34.94 19.56
C THR A 56 -13.19 33.87 18.54
N ARG A 57 -13.47 32.64 19.00
CA ARG A 57 -13.78 31.48 18.16
C ARG A 57 -12.82 31.42 16.97
N GLU A 58 -11.51 31.42 17.29
CA GLU A 58 -10.48 31.41 16.26
C GLU A 58 -10.60 30.11 15.45
N GLU A 59 -10.59 30.25 14.13
CA GLU A 59 -10.64 29.13 13.18
C GLU A 59 -9.46 29.29 12.24
N VAL A 60 -8.56 28.30 12.25
CA VAL A 60 -7.38 28.28 11.38
C VAL A 60 -7.70 27.37 10.21
N LEU A 61 -8.03 27.97 9.07
CA LEU A 61 -8.27 27.23 7.83
C LEU A 61 -6.98 27.21 7.02
N TRP A 62 -6.49 26.02 6.70
CA TRP A 62 -5.27 25.87 5.92
C TRP A 62 -5.45 24.78 4.86
N ARG A 63 -5.27 25.15 3.59
CA ARG A 63 -5.23 24.22 2.47
C ARG A 63 -4.08 24.60 1.55
N GLN A 64 -2.92 23.95 1.72
CA GLN A 64 -1.74 24.11 0.87
C GLN A 64 -1.29 25.56 0.60
N ALA A 65 -1.51 26.49 1.55
CA ALA A 65 -1.13 27.90 1.41
C ALA A 65 0.13 28.27 2.22
N ARG A 66 0.80 29.38 1.85
CA ARG A 66 1.98 29.90 2.59
C ARG A 66 1.62 30.28 4.03
N LEU A 67 0.52 31.02 4.18
CA LEU A 67 -0.06 31.44 5.46
C LEU A 67 -1.46 30.83 5.60
N PRO A 68 -1.88 30.41 6.80
CA PRO A 68 -3.25 29.99 7.04
C PRO A 68 -4.22 31.17 6.95
N TRP A 69 -5.45 30.90 6.54
CA TRP A 69 -6.54 31.85 6.74
C TRP A 69 -6.93 31.83 8.22
N ARG A 70 -7.00 33.02 8.81
CA ARG A 70 -7.36 33.25 10.21
C ARG A 70 -8.32 34.43 10.28
N ARG A 71 -9.05 34.55 11.38
CA ARG A 71 -9.96 35.69 11.55
C ARG A 71 -9.13 36.95 11.75
N SER A 72 -9.56 38.05 11.11
CA SER A 72 -8.80 39.30 11.18
C SER A 72 -8.71 39.82 12.63
N PRO A 73 -7.51 39.92 13.22
CA PRO A 73 -7.34 40.48 14.56
C PRO A 73 -7.74 41.96 14.59
N THR A 74 -7.51 42.69 13.50
CA THR A 74 -7.96 44.08 13.31
C THR A 74 -9.49 44.19 13.41
N TRP A 75 -10.22 43.28 12.78
CA TRP A 75 -11.68 43.28 12.87
C TRP A 75 -12.19 42.96 14.29
N MET A 76 -11.51 42.07 15.01
CA MET A 76 -11.82 41.83 16.42
C MET A 76 -11.61 43.09 17.25
N LEU A 77 -10.48 43.78 17.06
CA LEU A 77 -10.17 45.04 17.74
C LEU A 77 -11.25 46.09 17.47
N ILE A 78 -11.62 46.32 16.21
CA ILE A 78 -12.68 47.26 15.82
C ILE A 78 -13.99 46.94 16.55
N ARG A 79 -14.41 45.67 16.59
CA ARG A 79 -15.63 45.26 17.29
C ARG A 79 -15.56 45.47 18.81
N VAL A 80 -14.40 45.27 19.42
CA VAL A 80 -14.18 45.47 20.85
C VAL A 80 -14.27 46.96 21.17
N VAL A 81 -13.56 47.78 20.41
CA VAL A 81 -13.57 49.24 20.55
C VAL A 81 -14.99 49.77 20.36
N LEU A 82 -15.67 49.41 19.28
CA LEU A 82 -17.05 49.85 19.02
C LEU A 82 -17.99 49.49 20.19
N GLN A 83 -17.95 48.26 20.69
CA GLN A 83 -18.83 47.87 21.80
C GLN A 83 -18.51 48.65 23.09
N LEU A 84 -17.23 48.81 23.43
CA LEU A 84 -16.83 49.56 24.61
C LEU A 84 -17.24 51.03 24.50
N THR A 85 -17.09 51.65 23.33
CA THR A 85 -17.55 53.02 23.09
C THR A 85 -19.06 53.14 23.28
N PHE A 86 -19.87 52.26 22.69
CA PHE A 86 -21.33 52.28 22.90
C PHE A 86 -21.74 52.06 24.37
N ILE A 87 -21.02 51.21 25.12
CA ILE A 87 -21.27 50.99 26.55
C ILE A 87 -20.96 52.26 27.36
N ARG A 88 -19.81 52.89 27.11
CA ARG A 88 -19.34 54.06 27.86
C ARG A 88 -20.10 55.34 27.52
N SER A 89 -20.67 55.42 26.31
CA SER A 89 -21.43 56.60 25.85
C SER A 89 -22.93 56.50 26.13
N ALA A 90 -23.44 55.39 26.66
CA ALA A 90 -24.86 55.20 26.96
C ALA A 90 -25.16 55.45 28.44
N GLU A 91 -26.41 55.83 28.75
CA GLU A 91 -26.90 56.06 30.12
C GLU A 91 -26.80 54.83 31.02
N SER A 92 -26.82 53.62 30.43
CA SER A 92 -26.55 52.36 31.13
C SER A 92 -25.82 51.37 30.23
N SER A 93 -25.01 50.50 30.85
CA SER A 93 -24.30 49.43 30.16
C SER A 93 -25.23 48.55 29.31
N GLN A 94 -26.44 48.25 29.80
CA GLN A 94 -27.41 47.44 29.08
C GLN A 94 -27.95 48.14 27.84
N CYS A 95 -28.20 49.46 27.92
CA CYS A 95 -28.59 50.28 26.78
C CYS A 95 -27.49 50.32 25.72
N GLY A 96 -26.23 50.52 26.12
CA GLY A 96 -25.08 50.50 25.21
C GLY A 96 -24.87 49.15 24.51
N VAL A 97 -25.06 48.03 25.22
CA VAL A 97 -25.03 46.69 24.61
C VAL A 97 -26.14 46.50 23.59
N LYS A 98 -27.37 46.96 23.89
CA LYS A 98 -28.50 46.91 22.95
C LYS A 98 -28.18 47.74 21.69
N LEU A 99 -27.71 48.98 21.86
CA LEU A 99 -27.35 49.87 20.75
C LEU A 99 -26.24 49.29 19.86
N TYR A 100 -25.19 48.73 20.45
CA TYR A 100 -24.14 48.02 19.71
C TYR A 100 -24.70 46.85 18.88
N LYS A 101 -25.60 46.03 19.46
CA LYS A 101 -26.21 44.90 18.74
C LYS A 101 -27.09 45.39 17.58
N THR A 102 -27.87 46.45 17.78
CA THR A 102 -28.68 47.10 16.74
C THR A 102 -27.81 47.64 15.62
N PHE A 103 -26.72 48.34 15.94
CA PHE A 103 -25.75 48.80 14.95
C PHE A 103 -25.13 47.63 14.16
N MET A 104 -24.77 46.54 14.84
CA MET A 104 -24.16 45.40 14.17
C MET A 104 -25.09 44.68 13.19
N ILE A 105 -26.40 44.63 13.42
CA ILE A 105 -27.34 44.08 12.43
C ILE A 105 -27.59 45.06 11.29
N PHE A 106 -27.66 46.36 11.58
CA PHE A 106 -27.75 47.41 10.56
C PHE A 106 -26.55 47.34 9.61
N LEU A 107 -25.32 47.33 10.15
CA LEU A 107 -24.09 47.20 9.35
C LEU A 107 -24.11 45.94 8.49
N MET A 108 -24.53 44.79 9.05
CA MET A 108 -24.59 43.54 8.29
C MET A 108 -25.67 43.56 7.20
N ALA A 109 -26.81 44.21 7.43
CA ALA A 109 -27.83 44.41 6.40
C ALA A 109 -27.36 45.35 5.29
N SER A 110 -26.60 46.40 5.63
CA SER A 110 -25.99 47.30 4.64
C SER A 110 -24.97 46.56 3.77
N VAL A 111 -24.15 45.70 4.38
CA VAL A 111 -23.19 44.85 3.63
C VAL A 111 -23.95 43.82 2.76
N LEU A 112 -25.05 43.24 3.24
CA LEU A 112 -25.92 42.38 2.43
C LEU A 112 -26.51 43.14 1.23
N GLY A 113 -26.95 44.38 1.43
CA GLY A 113 -27.41 45.26 0.37
C GLY A 113 -26.35 45.46 -0.71
N GLN A 114 -25.13 45.84 -0.32
CA GLN A 114 -24.01 45.97 -1.25
C GLN A 114 -23.68 44.64 -1.95
N GLY A 115 -23.76 43.52 -1.25
CA GLY A 115 -23.56 42.19 -1.83
C GLY A 115 -24.59 41.84 -2.91
N LEU A 116 -25.84 42.28 -2.73
CA LEU A 116 -26.88 42.15 -3.76
C LEU A 116 -26.62 43.10 -4.94
N ASP A 117 -26.21 44.33 -4.67
CA ASP A 117 -25.94 45.32 -5.72
C ASP A 117 -24.69 44.97 -6.56
N ASN A 118 -23.78 44.17 -6.00
CA ASN A 118 -22.60 43.63 -6.69
C ASN A 118 -22.79 42.16 -7.15
N ASP A 119 -24.02 41.65 -7.14
CA ASP A 119 -24.41 40.33 -7.66
C ASP A 119 -23.61 39.13 -7.11
N LEU A 120 -23.30 39.12 -5.80
CA LEU A 120 -22.54 38.01 -5.18
C LEU A 120 -23.20 36.63 -5.36
N ASP A 121 -22.39 35.57 -5.29
CA ASP A 121 -22.84 34.18 -5.42
C ASP A 121 -23.93 33.79 -4.41
N SER A 122 -24.81 32.87 -4.82
CA SER A 122 -26.01 32.48 -4.07
C SER A 122 -25.70 31.87 -2.70
N ASP A 123 -24.62 31.12 -2.58
CA ASP A 123 -24.16 30.50 -1.33
C ASP A 123 -23.65 31.55 -0.31
N VAL A 124 -22.94 32.57 -0.80
CA VAL A 124 -22.49 33.72 0.01
C VAL A 124 -23.68 34.52 0.50
N LEU A 125 -24.61 34.88 -0.39
CA LEU A 125 -25.83 35.61 -0.04
C LEU A 125 -26.68 34.83 0.97
N TYR A 126 -26.88 33.52 0.76
CA TYR A 126 -27.58 32.66 1.71
C TYR A 126 -26.91 32.66 3.09
N SER A 127 -25.58 32.54 3.13
CA SER A 127 -24.82 32.55 4.38
C SER A 127 -24.95 33.88 5.14
N MET A 128 -24.95 35.01 4.43
CA MET A 128 -25.17 36.34 4.99
C MET A 128 -26.58 36.46 5.58
N VAL A 129 -27.62 36.05 4.83
CA VAL A 129 -29.02 36.03 5.30
C VAL A 129 -29.15 35.16 6.54
N ALA A 130 -28.65 33.91 6.53
CA ALA A 130 -28.74 32.99 7.66
C ALA A 130 -28.03 33.53 8.92
N LYS A 131 -26.90 34.22 8.75
CA LYS A 131 -26.18 34.88 9.87
C LYS A 131 -26.97 36.06 10.43
N LEU A 132 -27.62 36.84 9.58
CA LEU A 132 -28.46 37.97 9.96
C LEU A 132 -29.73 37.49 10.69
N SER A 133 -30.43 36.47 10.16
CA SER A 133 -31.59 35.82 10.81
C SER A 133 -31.27 35.41 12.24
N ARG A 134 -30.15 34.69 12.44
CA ARG A 134 -29.72 34.26 13.78
C ARG A 134 -29.38 35.41 14.71
N ARG A 135 -28.90 36.54 14.19
CA ARG A 135 -28.61 37.73 15.01
C ARG A 135 -29.87 38.48 15.39
N MET A 136 -30.87 38.55 14.51
CA MET A 136 -32.18 39.11 14.83
C MET A 136 -32.85 38.35 15.98
N LEU A 137 -32.81 37.01 15.96
CA LEU A 137 -33.33 36.18 17.06
C LEU A 137 -32.63 36.45 18.41
N LYS A 138 -31.37 36.90 18.40
CA LYS A 138 -30.59 37.19 19.62
C LYS A 138 -30.81 38.60 20.21
N ILE A 139 -31.49 39.47 19.47
CA ILE A 139 -31.74 40.86 19.87
C ILE A 139 -33.04 41.00 20.67
N GLY A 140 -33.96 40.04 20.53
CA GLY A 140 -35.23 40.02 21.27
C GLY A 140 -36.21 41.11 20.83
N SER A 141 -37.42 41.09 21.39
CA SER A 141 -38.58 41.88 20.96
C SER A 141 -38.54 43.38 21.28
N GLU A 142 -37.50 43.87 21.97
CA GLU A 142 -37.45 45.22 22.56
C GLU A 142 -36.44 46.16 21.87
N SER A 143 -36.32 46.13 20.53
CA SER A 143 -35.36 46.97 19.79
C SER A 143 -36.04 48.00 18.89
N PRO A 144 -35.36 49.13 18.56
CA PRO A 144 -35.96 50.21 17.78
C PRO A 144 -36.45 49.73 16.41
N ASN A 145 -37.73 49.99 16.09
CA ASN A 145 -38.40 49.45 14.91
C ASN A 145 -37.70 49.80 13.58
N ILE A 146 -37.15 51.02 13.46
CA ILE A 146 -36.58 51.55 12.20
C ILE A 146 -35.40 50.70 11.69
N ALA A 147 -34.47 50.31 12.57
CA ALA A 147 -33.32 49.49 12.16
C ALA A 147 -33.74 48.07 11.78
N LEU A 148 -34.78 47.53 12.43
CA LEU A 148 -35.31 46.20 12.16
C LEU A 148 -36.05 46.15 10.82
N ASP A 149 -36.77 47.20 10.46
CA ASP A 149 -37.46 47.29 9.18
C ASP A 149 -36.48 47.37 8.01
N PHE A 150 -35.41 48.17 8.14
CA PHE A 150 -34.31 48.20 7.16
C PHE A 150 -33.66 46.82 6.97
N VAL A 151 -33.38 46.11 8.07
CA VAL A 151 -32.79 44.78 8.02
C VAL A 151 -33.75 43.78 7.35
N ARG A 152 -35.05 43.84 7.67
CA ARG A 152 -36.08 42.95 7.12
C ARG A 152 -36.26 43.18 5.62
N ASP A 153 -36.21 44.43 5.15
CA ASP A 153 -36.25 44.78 3.73
C ASP A 153 -35.10 44.14 2.95
N LYS A 154 -33.84 44.36 3.40
CA LYS A 154 -32.66 43.80 2.74
C LYS A 154 -32.67 42.26 2.72
N MET A 155 -33.13 41.61 3.79
CA MET A 155 -33.28 40.16 3.82
C MET A 155 -34.38 39.64 2.89
N ARG A 156 -35.50 40.34 2.77
CA ARG A 156 -36.58 39.98 1.84
C ARG A 156 -36.08 40.06 0.40
N ARG A 157 -35.38 41.14 0.05
CA ARG A 157 -34.74 41.30 -1.26
C ARG A 157 -33.78 40.14 -1.56
N ALA A 158 -32.88 39.81 -0.63
CA ALA A 158 -31.94 38.70 -0.80
C ALA A 158 -32.63 37.34 -1.00
N ASN A 159 -33.66 37.04 -0.19
CA ASN A 159 -34.41 35.79 -0.32
C ASN A 159 -35.17 35.68 -1.65
N ASN A 160 -35.69 36.78 -2.17
CA ASN A 160 -36.34 36.79 -3.48
C ASN A 160 -35.34 36.50 -4.59
N THR A 161 -34.18 37.18 -4.60
CA THR A 161 -33.09 36.91 -5.55
C THR A 161 -32.62 35.45 -5.51
N LEU A 162 -32.47 34.86 -4.33
CA LEU A 162 -32.09 33.45 -4.19
C LEU A 162 -33.16 32.50 -4.75
N ARG A 163 -34.45 32.79 -4.53
CA ARG A 163 -35.56 32.00 -5.09
C ARG A 163 -35.61 32.08 -6.61
N GLU A 164 -35.41 33.27 -7.18
CA GLU A 164 -35.37 33.50 -8.63
C GLU A 164 -34.22 32.71 -9.27
N ARG A 165 -33.01 32.81 -8.72
CA ARG A 165 -31.85 32.04 -9.19
C ARG A 165 -32.09 30.53 -9.13
N TRP A 166 -32.72 30.05 -8.05
CA TRP A 166 -33.05 28.63 -7.90
C TRP A 166 -34.08 28.15 -8.94
N ALA A 167 -35.13 28.93 -9.20
CA ALA A 167 -36.14 28.60 -10.21
C ALA A 167 -35.53 28.52 -11.62
N THR A 168 -34.58 29.41 -11.95
CA THR A 168 -33.84 29.37 -13.21
C THR A 168 -33.01 28.10 -13.34
N PHE A 169 -32.30 27.70 -12.27
CA PHE A 169 -31.51 26.46 -12.26
C PHE A 169 -32.37 25.21 -12.46
N GLN A 170 -33.55 25.15 -11.81
CA GLN A 170 -34.49 24.04 -11.99
C GLN A 170 -34.98 23.91 -13.44
N LYS A 171 -35.26 25.04 -14.11
CA LYS A 171 -35.67 25.04 -15.53
C LYS A 171 -34.56 24.58 -16.48
N MET A 172 -33.31 24.94 -16.19
CA MET A 172 -32.15 24.54 -17.02
C MET A 172 -31.78 23.06 -16.89
N THR A 173 -32.12 22.42 -15.76
CA THR A 173 -31.66 21.06 -15.43
C THR A 173 -32.76 20.00 -15.59
N LEU A 174 -33.95 20.38 -16.08
CA LEU A 174 -35.04 19.45 -16.38
C LEU A 174 -34.71 18.63 -17.63
N VAL A 175 -34.19 17.42 -17.44
CA VAL A 175 -34.02 16.42 -18.50
C VAL A 175 -35.31 15.61 -18.62
N ASP A 176 -35.92 15.63 -19.80
CA ASP A 176 -37.08 14.79 -20.11
C ASP A 176 -36.63 13.36 -20.41
N LEU A 177 -36.71 12.48 -19.40
CA LEU A 177 -36.33 11.07 -19.48
C LEU A 177 -37.38 10.19 -20.16
N THR A 178 -38.49 10.74 -20.68
CA THR A 178 -39.54 9.93 -21.33
C THR A 178 -39.06 9.19 -22.57
N LYS A 179 -38.04 9.70 -23.28
CA LYS A 179 -37.43 8.99 -24.43
C LYS A 179 -36.60 7.77 -24.03
N ASP A 180 -35.90 7.81 -22.89
CA ASP A 180 -35.01 6.73 -22.47
C ASP A 180 -35.76 5.49 -21.98
N PHE A 181 -37.00 5.66 -21.50
CA PHE A 181 -37.86 4.56 -21.04
C PHE A 181 -38.83 4.03 -22.10
N SER A 182 -38.78 4.53 -23.33
CA SER A 182 -39.66 4.09 -24.43
C SER A 182 -39.51 2.60 -24.78
N ARG A 183 -38.32 2.01 -24.57
CA ARG A 183 -38.03 0.59 -24.83
C ARG A 183 -38.64 -0.37 -23.80
N LEU A 184 -39.04 0.13 -22.62
CA LEU A 184 -39.74 -0.69 -21.62
C LEU A 184 -41.21 -0.90 -21.97
N LYS A 185 -41.74 -0.18 -22.96
CA LYS A 185 -43.15 -0.24 -23.37
C LYS A 185 -43.46 -1.42 -24.30
N THR A 186 -42.44 -2.12 -24.82
CA THR A 186 -42.57 -3.15 -25.88
C THR A 186 -42.10 -4.55 -25.47
N ILE A 187 -41.92 -4.81 -24.17
CA ILE A 187 -41.46 -6.12 -23.67
C ILE A 187 -42.65 -7.10 -23.57
N ASP A 188 -42.54 -8.29 -24.16
CA ASP A 188 -43.52 -9.38 -24.07
C ASP A 188 -42.85 -10.62 -23.47
N PHE A 189 -42.95 -10.73 -22.14
CA PHE A 189 -42.33 -11.79 -21.34
C PHE A 189 -42.74 -13.22 -21.75
N SER A 190 -43.86 -13.39 -22.45
CA SER A 190 -44.37 -14.69 -22.90
C SER A 190 -43.64 -15.19 -24.14
N GLN A 191 -43.40 -14.31 -25.11
CA GLN A 191 -42.68 -14.61 -26.36
C GLN A 191 -41.16 -14.62 -26.14
N ASP A 192 -40.65 -13.71 -25.30
CA ASP A 192 -39.22 -13.56 -25.01
C ASP A 192 -38.63 -14.74 -24.19
N ALA A 193 -39.46 -15.70 -23.76
CA ALA A 193 -39.06 -16.92 -23.04
C ALA A 193 -38.91 -18.17 -23.96
N VAL A 194 -39.32 -18.10 -25.22
CA VAL A 194 -39.29 -19.23 -26.15
C VAL A 194 -38.09 -19.10 -27.10
N ILE A 195 -37.04 -19.89 -26.85
CA ILE A 195 -35.83 -19.91 -27.68
C ILE A 195 -35.85 -21.15 -28.59
N SER A 196 -35.93 -20.93 -29.90
CA SER A 196 -35.76 -21.96 -30.94
C SER A 196 -34.30 -21.98 -31.41
N LEU A 197 -33.63 -23.14 -31.29
CA LEU A 197 -32.21 -23.33 -31.68
C LEU A 197 -32.07 -24.42 -32.75
N PRO A 198 -32.55 -24.19 -33.97
CA PRO A 198 -32.58 -25.21 -35.02
C PRO A 198 -31.20 -25.77 -35.40
N GLY A 199 -30.12 -25.02 -35.16
CA GLY A 199 -28.74 -25.52 -35.33
C GLY A 199 -28.34 -26.59 -34.30
N LEU A 200 -28.88 -26.53 -33.09
CA LEU A 200 -28.66 -27.54 -32.05
C LEU A 200 -29.44 -28.81 -32.38
N ASP A 201 -30.69 -28.66 -32.82
CA ASP A 201 -31.55 -29.78 -33.22
C ASP A 201 -30.93 -30.55 -34.39
N SER A 202 -30.46 -29.84 -35.42
CA SER A 202 -29.77 -30.45 -36.57
C SER A 202 -28.44 -31.13 -36.20
N PHE A 203 -27.69 -30.59 -35.23
CA PHE A 203 -26.46 -31.22 -34.75
C PHE A 203 -26.77 -32.55 -34.02
N LEU A 204 -27.82 -32.58 -33.19
CA LEU A 204 -28.24 -33.79 -32.48
C LEU A 204 -28.66 -34.89 -33.45
N ASP A 205 -29.41 -34.55 -34.51
CA ASP A 205 -29.78 -35.48 -35.58
C ASP A 205 -28.55 -36.06 -36.33
N SER A 206 -27.47 -35.28 -36.44
CA SER A 206 -26.23 -35.71 -37.11
C SER A 206 -25.43 -36.77 -36.35
N ILE A 207 -25.65 -36.90 -35.03
CA ILE A 207 -24.88 -37.84 -34.18
C ILE A 207 -25.23 -39.28 -34.51
N GLY A 208 -26.50 -39.58 -34.84
CA GLY A 208 -26.97 -40.92 -35.19
C GLY A 208 -26.39 -41.49 -36.50
N ASN A 209 -25.86 -40.63 -37.37
CA ASN A 209 -25.35 -41.00 -38.70
C ASN A 209 -23.82 -41.13 -38.78
N ARG A 210 -23.09 -41.00 -37.67
CA ARG A 210 -21.61 -41.09 -37.68
C ARG A 210 -21.16 -42.54 -37.76
N GLN A 211 -20.40 -42.88 -38.81
CA GLN A 211 -19.71 -44.17 -38.92
C GLN A 211 -18.25 -44.04 -38.43
N ASN A 212 -17.76 -45.05 -37.71
CA ASN A 212 -16.36 -45.12 -37.28
C ASN A 212 -15.44 -45.37 -38.48
N GLU A 213 -14.81 -44.32 -39.00
CA GLU A 213 -13.70 -44.49 -39.95
C GLU A 213 -12.45 -45.00 -39.22
N ASN A 214 -12.05 -46.24 -39.52
CA ASN A 214 -10.76 -46.82 -39.15
C ASN A 214 -9.62 -46.25 -40.04
N ASN A 215 -9.51 -44.93 -40.12
CA ASN A 215 -8.41 -44.29 -40.84
C ASN A 215 -7.24 -44.08 -39.88
N SER A 216 -6.28 -45.02 -39.91
CA SER A 216 -4.94 -44.84 -39.34
C SER A 216 -4.21 -43.73 -40.10
N ARG A 217 -4.53 -42.46 -39.76
CA ARG A 217 -3.76 -41.31 -40.21
C ARG A 217 -2.50 -41.23 -39.35
N VAL A 218 -1.36 -41.08 -40.01
CA VAL A 218 -0.09 -40.76 -39.33
C VAL A 218 -0.28 -39.43 -38.59
N PHE A 219 -0.31 -39.47 -37.26
CA PHE A 219 -0.45 -38.28 -36.43
C PHE A 219 0.80 -37.42 -36.57
N SER A 220 0.67 -36.29 -37.27
CA SER A 220 1.66 -35.22 -37.29
C SER A 220 1.13 -34.09 -36.42
N PRO A 221 1.68 -33.85 -35.21
CA PRO A 221 1.20 -32.77 -34.37
C PRO A 221 1.41 -31.43 -35.08
N SER A 222 0.39 -30.57 -35.03
CA SER A 222 0.44 -29.20 -35.58
C SER A 222 1.26 -28.24 -34.73
N TRP A 223 1.86 -28.73 -33.64
CA TRP A 223 2.55 -27.95 -32.61
C TRP A 223 3.87 -28.63 -32.21
N THR A 224 4.80 -27.85 -31.67
CA THR A 224 6.11 -28.34 -31.22
C THR A 224 6.37 -27.94 -29.78
N LEU A 225 6.78 -28.90 -28.95
CA LEU A 225 7.14 -28.63 -27.56
C LEU A 225 8.58 -28.12 -27.48
N THR A 226 8.77 -26.93 -26.92
CA THR A 226 10.12 -26.41 -26.61
C THR A 226 10.82 -27.32 -25.62
N LYS A 227 11.92 -27.96 -26.03
CA LYS A 227 12.81 -28.71 -25.15
C LYS A 227 13.96 -27.82 -24.71
N TYR A 228 14.08 -27.58 -23.41
CA TYR A 228 15.18 -26.81 -22.84
C TYR A 228 16.42 -27.69 -22.67
N GLY A 229 17.58 -27.21 -23.11
CA GLY A 229 18.86 -27.88 -22.86
C GLY A 229 19.27 -27.77 -21.40
N GLY A 230 19.95 -28.79 -20.86
CA GLY A 230 20.32 -28.83 -19.43
C GLY A 230 21.42 -27.85 -18.99
N LEU A 231 22.12 -27.20 -19.94
CA LEU A 231 23.17 -26.19 -19.68
C LEU A 231 22.74 -24.76 -20.06
N SER A 232 21.62 -24.61 -20.77
CA SER A 232 21.10 -23.32 -21.20
C SER A 232 19.87 -22.96 -20.38
N SER A 233 19.89 -21.82 -19.70
CA SER A 233 18.71 -21.30 -19.02
C SER A 233 17.60 -20.97 -20.04
N PRO A 234 16.34 -21.32 -19.76
CA PRO A 234 15.20 -20.69 -20.42
C PRO A 234 15.29 -19.17 -20.30
N THR A 235 14.91 -18.44 -21.35
CA THR A 235 14.92 -16.95 -21.35
C THR A 235 13.57 -16.37 -20.93
N SER A 236 12.47 -17.08 -21.23
CA SER A 236 11.10 -16.73 -20.89
C SER A 236 10.22 -17.99 -20.90
N VAL A 237 9.14 -17.97 -20.12
CA VAL A 237 8.09 -19.02 -20.14
C VAL A 237 6.92 -18.61 -21.04
N ASP A 238 6.91 -17.38 -21.55
CA ASP A 238 5.88 -16.90 -22.45
C ASP A 238 5.97 -17.59 -23.84
N SER A 239 4.84 -18.11 -24.32
CA SER A 239 4.73 -18.78 -25.62
C SER A 239 3.69 -18.06 -26.47
N SER A 240 4.00 -17.85 -27.75
CA SER A 240 3.04 -17.36 -28.73
C SER A 240 1.90 -18.36 -28.97
N ASP A 241 2.15 -19.65 -28.68
CA ASP A 241 1.15 -20.71 -28.76
C ASP A 241 0.34 -20.77 -27.47
N LYS A 242 -0.75 -19.99 -27.44
CA LYS A 242 -1.66 -19.93 -26.28
C LYS A 242 -2.42 -21.22 -26.06
N ASP A 243 -2.67 -21.99 -27.12
CA ASP A 243 -3.48 -23.21 -27.06
C ASP A 243 -2.71 -24.34 -26.33
N HIS A 244 -1.38 -24.33 -26.43
CA HIS A 244 -0.50 -25.33 -25.80
C HIS A 244 0.31 -24.77 -24.61
N LEU A 245 -0.07 -23.60 -24.08
CA LEU A 245 0.66 -22.93 -23.00
C LEU A 245 0.90 -23.83 -21.78
N GLN A 246 -0.08 -24.64 -21.37
CA GLN A 246 0.05 -25.57 -20.24
C GLN A 246 1.20 -26.57 -20.43
N LEU A 247 1.42 -27.04 -21.66
CA LEU A 247 2.51 -27.97 -21.96
C LEU A 247 3.88 -27.28 -21.86
N HIS A 248 3.98 -26.03 -22.28
CA HIS A 248 5.20 -25.23 -22.09
C HIS A 248 5.51 -24.97 -20.62
N ILE A 249 4.48 -24.69 -19.80
CA ILE A 249 4.65 -24.52 -18.34
C ILE A 249 5.18 -25.82 -17.72
N VAL A 250 4.59 -26.98 -18.06
CA VAL A 250 5.05 -28.29 -17.57
C VAL A 250 6.48 -28.61 -18.03
N ALA A 251 6.85 -28.25 -19.28
CA ALA A 251 8.21 -28.41 -19.77
C ALA A 251 9.22 -27.55 -18.99
N PHE A 252 8.84 -26.33 -18.62
CA PHE A 252 9.66 -25.46 -17.77
C PHE A 252 9.81 -26.03 -16.34
N GLU A 253 8.71 -26.46 -15.72
CA GLU A 253 8.72 -27.10 -14.40
C GLU A 253 9.61 -28.36 -14.38
N SER A 254 9.54 -29.15 -15.45
CA SER A 254 10.38 -30.34 -15.64
C SER A 254 11.87 -29.96 -15.77
N TRP A 255 12.18 -28.85 -16.46
CA TRP A 255 13.56 -28.36 -16.53
C TRP A 255 14.06 -27.90 -15.16
N VAL A 256 13.23 -27.19 -14.37
CA VAL A 256 13.60 -26.80 -13.00
C VAL A 256 13.91 -28.03 -12.15
N GLU A 257 13.04 -29.05 -12.20
CA GLU A 257 13.24 -30.29 -11.44
C GLU A 257 14.52 -31.05 -11.85
N MET A 258 14.82 -31.14 -13.15
CA MET A 258 15.88 -32.03 -13.65
C MET A 258 17.23 -31.33 -13.87
N HIS A 259 17.26 -30.01 -14.06
CA HIS A 259 18.42 -29.31 -14.60
C HIS A 259 18.87 -28.08 -13.80
N LEU A 260 18.03 -27.50 -12.93
CA LEU A 260 18.36 -26.27 -12.21
C LEU A 260 19.65 -26.38 -11.40
N GLU A 261 19.84 -27.45 -10.61
CA GLU A 261 21.03 -27.60 -9.75
C GLU A 261 22.32 -27.76 -10.57
N ARG A 262 22.26 -28.50 -11.69
CA ARG A 262 23.40 -28.66 -12.60
C ARG A 262 23.75 -27.35 -13.30
N TRP A 263 22.74 -26.62 -13.79
CA TRP A 263 22.94 -25.30 -14.36
C TRP A 263 23.54 -24.35 -13.32
N MET A 264 23.00 -24.33 -12.10
CA MET A 264 23.51 -23.51 -11.00
C MET A 264 24.98 -23.78 -10.69
N SER A 265 25.38 -25.05 -10.61
CA SER A 265 26.78 -25.41 -10.37
C SER A 265 27.71 -24.79 -11.41
N SER A 266 27.35 -24.86 -12.70
CA SER A 266 28.13 -24.24 -13.77
C SER A 266 28.21 -22.70 -13.65
N GLN A 267 27.12 -22.04 -13.24
CA GLN A 267 27.10 -20.58 -13.09
C GLN A 267 27.96 -20.09 -11.92
N LEU A 268 28.03 -20.89 -10.84
CA LEU A 268 28.83 -20.57 -9.67
C LEU A 268 30.33 -20.74 -9.95
N ASP A 269 30.71 -21.81 -10.67
CA ASP A 269 32.09 -22.06 -11.08
C ASP A 269 32.64 -20.93 -11.98
N GLU A 270 31.81 -20.43 -12.90
CA GLU A 270 32.15 -19.35 -13.83
C GLU A 270 31.99 -17.94 -13.21
N ASN A 271 31.54 -17.83 -11.95
CA ASN A 271 31.31 -16.58 -11.22
C ASN A 271 30.47 -15.54 -11.99
N HIS A 272 29.41 -15.99 -12.66
CA HIS A 272 28.57 -15.11 -13.46
C HIS A 272 27.78 -14.11 -12.61
N LEU A 273 28.12 -12.82 -12.76
CA LEU A 273 27.47 -11.72 -12.03
C LEU A 273 26.01 -11.44 -12.49
N THR A 274 25.51 -12.15 -13.51
CA THR A 274 24.15 -11.99 -14.07
C THR A 274 23.14 -13.02 -13.58
N THR A 275 23.57 -14.05 -12.83
CA THR A 275 22.72 -15.17 -12.43
C THR A 275 21.47 -14.73 -11.65
N CYS A 276 21.61 -13.87 -10.64
CA CYS A 276 20.45 -13.35 -9.90
C CYS A 276 19.48 -12.55 -10.79
N SER A 277 19.97 -11.87 -11.83
CA SER A 277 19.10 -11.12 -12.75
C SER A 277 18.29 -12.04 -13.67
N GLN A 278 18.91 -13.13 -14.15
CA GLN A 278 18.24 -14.14 -14.96
C GLN A 278 17.19 -14.90 -14.13
N LEU A 279 17.55 -15.30 -12.90
CA LEU A 279 16.63 -15.99 -12.00
C LEU A 279 15.45 -15.11 -11.59
N ARG A 280 15.68 -13.81 -11.32
CA ARG A 280 14.58 -12.87 -11.08
C ARG A 280 13.62 -12.83 -12.27
N GLN A 281 14.14 -12.70 -13.49
CA GLN A 281 13.32 -12.66 -14.70
C GLN A 281 12.50 -13.94 -14.88
N LEU A 282 13.11 -15.11 -14.61
CA LEU A 282 12.42 -16.39 -14.65
C LEU A 282 11.30 -16.48 -13.59
N ILE A 283 11.58 -16.09 -12.35
CA ILE A 283 10.58 -16.08 -11.26
C ILE A 283 9.39 -15.20 -11.65
N GLU A 284 9.65 -13.97 -12.11
CA GLU A 284 8.60 -13.02 -12.45
C GLU A 284 7.79 -13.48 -13.68
N SER A 285 8.46 -13.96 -14.74
CA SER A 285 7.81 -14.46 -15.96
C SER A 285 6.97 -15.70 -15.67
N TYR A 286 7.54 -16.70 -15.00
CA TYR A 286 6.86 -17.94 -14.67
C TYR A 286 5.66 -17.70 -13.75
N HIS A 287 5.80 -16.89 -12.70
CA HIS A 287 4.70 -16.59 -11.79
C HIS A 287 3.51 -15.92 -12.50
N VAL A 288 3.76 -14.99 -13.42
CA VAL A 288 2.68 -14.36 -14.21
C VAL A 288 2.01 -15.37 -15.13
N THR A 289 2.78 -16.16 -15.87
CA THR A 289 2.26 -17.13 -16.84
C THR A 289 1.52 -18.28 -16.15
N ALA A 290 2.15 -18.93 -15.17
CA ALA A 290 1.58 -20.05 -14.42
C ALA A 290 0.43 -19.60 -13.52
N GLY A 291 0.52 -18.44 -12.87
CA GLY A 291 -0.54 -17.93 -12.00
C GLY A 291 -1.85 -17.70 -12.75
N ASN A 292 -1.78 -17.22 -14.00
CA ASN A 292 -2.96 -17.09 -14.86
C ASN A 292 -3.49 -18.46 -15.32
N ALA A 293 -2.60 -19.38 -15.72
CA ALA A 293 -2.98 -20.70 -16.23
C ALA A 293 -3.53 -21.64 -15.14
N TYR A 294 -3.08 -21.48 -13.89
CA TYR A 294 -3.40 -22.36 -12.75
C TYR A 294 -4.44 -21.77 -11.80
N SER A 295 -4.99 -20.60 -12.11
CA SER A 295 -6.02 -19.94 -11.31
C SER A 295 -7.18 -20.89 -10.96
N GLY A 296 -7.45 -21.07 -9.68
CA GLY A 296 -8.52 -21.93 -9.17
C GLY A 296 -8.17 -23.42 -9.06
N ASN A 297 -6.96 -23.84 -9.47
CA ASN A 297 -6.48 -25.20 -9.27
C ASN A 297 -5.43 -25.25 -8.13
N PRO A 298 -5.76 -25.84 -6.97
CA PRO A 298 -4.86 -25.86 -5.83
C PRO A 298 -3.64 -26.79 -6.02
N GLU A 299 -3.77 -27.84 -6.84
CA GLU A 299 -2.66 -28.74 -7.16
C GLU A 299 -1.62 -28.01 -8.01
N SER A 300 -2.05 -27.43 -9.13
CA SER A 300 -1.14 -26.70 -10.03
C SER A 300 -0.56 -25.46 -9.37
N THR A 301 -1.34 -24.76 -8.53
CA THR A 301 -0.83 -23.66 -7.70
C THR A 301 0.28 -24.13 -6.76
N SER A 302 0.13 -25.32 -6.16
CA SER A 302 1.15 -25.89 -5.29
C SER A 302 2.45 -26.20 -6.02
N ILE A 303 2.36 -26.70 -7.27
CA ILE A 303 3.55 -26.93 -8.12
C ILE A 303 4.21 -25.62 -8.54
N MET A 304 3.42 -24.59 -8.83
CA MET A 304 3.95 -23.26 -9.12
C MET A 304 4.73 -22.68 -7.95
N LEU A 305 4.16 -22.75 -6.73
CA LEU A 305 4.85 -22.27 -5.54
C LEU A 305 6.13 -23.07 -5.28
N LEU A 306 6.09 -24.39 -5.39
CA LEU A 306 7.26 -25.25 -5.23
C LEU A 306 8.39 -24.88 -6.22
N THR A 307 8.03 -24.70 -7.50
CA THR A 307 8.98 -24.37 -8.58
C THR A 307 9.57 -22.97 -8.39
N ILE A 308 8.77 -21.98 -8.00
CA ILE A 308 9.27 -20.63 -7.68
C ILE A 308 10.24 -20.67 -6.51
N MET A 309 9.95 -21.47 -5.48
CA MET A 309 10.83 -21.57 -4.32
C MET A 309 12.18 -22.20 -4.68
N GLU A 310 12.24 -23.19 -5.57
CA GLU A 310 13.54 -23.72 -6.06
C GLU A 310 14.33 -22.67 -6.84
N LEU A 311 13.68 -21.90 -7.72
CA LEU A 311 14.31 -20.78 -8.43
C LEU A 311 14.80 -19.70 -7.46
N TRP A 312 14.05 -19.42 -6.39
CA TRP A 312 14.46 -18.48 -5.37
C TRP A 312 15.65 -18.99 -4.55
N VAL A 313 15.67 -20.29 -4.16
CA VAL A 313 16.81 -20.92 -3.48
C VAL A 313 18.07 -20.81 -4.36
N ALA A 314 17.95 -21.09 -5.65
CA ALA A 314 19.04 -20.88 -6.60
C ALA A 314 19.52 -19.41 -6.63
N CYS A 315 18.58 -18.45 -6.57
CA CYS A 315 18.90 -17.02 -6.57
C CYS A 315 19.61 -16.59 -5.28
N ASP A 316 19.19 -17.13 -4.14
CA ASP A 316 19.79 -16.89 -2.83
C ASP A 316 21.21 -17.48 -2.76
N LYS A 317 21.40 -18.73 -3.20
CA LYS A 317 22.74 -19.36 -3.32
C LYS A 317 23.70 -18.50 -4.14
N ALA A 318 23.27 -18.02 -5.31
CA ALA A 318 24.09 -17.14 -6.16
C ALA A 318 24.45 -15.81 -5.47
N ALA A 319 23.51 -15.22 -4.73
CA ALA A 319 23.73 -13.96 -4.03
C ALA A 319 24.68 -14.12 -2.84
N VAL A 320 24.53 -15.19 -2.05
CA VAL A 320 25.41 -15.53 -0.93
C VAL A 320 26.82 -15.85 -1.43
N HIS A 321 26.96 -16.59 -2.54
CA HIS A 321 28.25 -16.84 -3.16
C HIS A 321 28.97 -15.55 -3.59
N ALA A 322 28.26 -14.63 -4.24
CA ALA A 322 28.82 -13.34 -4.66
C ALA A 322 29.08 -12.39 -3.47
N HIS A 323 28.29 -12.50 -2.41
CA HIS A 323 28.36 -11.64 -1.23
C HIS A 323 28.22 -12.47 0.05
N PRO A 324 29.30 -13.12 0.55
CA PRO A 324 29.22 -14.01 1.72
C PRO A 324 28.67 -13.34 2.99
N LEU A 325 28.83 -12.02 3.11
CA LEU A 325 28.22 -11.21 4.18
C LEU A 325 26.69 -11.37 4.26
N LEU A 326 26.04 -11.70 3.14
CA LEU A 326 24.60 -11.89 3.07
C LEU A 326 24.13 -13.06 3.94
N ALA A 327 24.98 -14.09 4.13
CA ALA A 327 24.71 -15.26 4.96
C ALA A 327 24.33 -14.91 6.41
N ASP A 328 24.79 -13.77 6.93
CA ASP A 328 24.46 -13.34 8.29
C ASP A 328 23.00 -12.86 8.45
N TYR A 329 22.27 -12.66 7.36
CA TYR A 329 20.95 -12.02 7.33
C TYR A 329 19.83 -12.97 6.92
N ASP A 330 18.67 -12.83 7.58
CA ASP A 330 17.49 -13.64 7.31
C ASP A 330 16.73 -13.12 6.07
N PRO A 331 16.51 -13.96 5.04
CA PRO A 331 15.69 -13.59 3.89
C PRO A 331 14.20 -13.39 4.23
N GLY A 332 13.72 -13.89 5.37
CA GLY A 332 12.35 -13.69 5.86
C GLY A 332 11.29 -14.57 5.20
N VAL A 333 11.67 -15.68 4.58
CA VAL A 333 10.73 -16.63 3.92
C VAL A 333 10.04 -17.53 4.96
N PRO A 334 8.70 -17.48 5.10
CA PRO A 334 7.98 -18.26 6.10
C PRO A 334 7.82 -19.73 5.68
N ARG A 335 8.52 -20.65 6.37
CA ARG A 335 8.45 -22.10 6.14
C ARG A 335 7.05 -22.69 6.33
N GLY A 336 6.26 -22.12 7.26
CA GLY A 336 4.94 -22.62 7.60
C GLY A 336 3.99 -22.74 6.41
N LEU A 337 4.06 -21.81 5.46
CA LEU A 337 3.19 -21.79 4.28
C LEU A 337 3.29 -23.06 3.43
N PHE A 338 4.44 -23.74 3.41
CA PHE A 338 4.64 -24.90 2.56
C PHE A 338 3.92 -26.16 3.05
N GLN A 339 3.44 -26.16 4.30
CA GLN A 339 2.59 -27.23 4.84
C GLN A 339 1.24 -27.33 4.12
N ASN A 340 0.82 -26.27 3.43
CA ASN A 340 -0.43 -26.21 2.69
C ASN A 340 -0.32 -26.70 1.24
N LEU A 341 0.89 -26.93 0.72
CA LEU A 341 1.06 -27.40 -0.66
C LEU A 341 0.45 -28.79 -0.85
N LEU A 342 -0.25 -28.99 -1.98
CA LEU A 342 -0.77 -30.27 -2.43
C LEU A 342 0.27 -30.99 -3.30
N LEU A 343 0.96 -31.98 -2.72
CA LEU A 343 2.05 -32.70 -3.37
C LEU A 343 1.65 -34.17 -3.60
N GLN A 344 1.43 -34.52 -4.87
CA GLN A 344 0.93 -35.83 -5.26
C GLN A 344 2.04 -36.87 -5.45
N SER A 345 3.24 -36.44 -5.84
CA SER A 345 4.35 -37.35 -6.14
C SER A 345 5.45 -37.29 -5.07
N ARG A 346 6.20 -38.39 -4.95
CA ARG A 346 7.33 -38.49 -4.01
C ARG A 346 8.41 -37.46 -4.33
N ARG A 347 8.68 -37.25 -5.63
CA ARG A 347 9.66 -36.26 -6.11
C ARG A 347 9.30 -34.84 -5.69
N GLN A 348 8.01 -34.48 -5.74
CA GLN A 348 7.54 -33.18 -5.27
C GLN A 348 7.78 -33.00 -3.76
N MET A 349 7.56 -34.05 -2.97
CA MET A 349 7.83 -34.03 -1.52
C MET A 349 9.33 -33.94 -1.21
N GLU A 350 10.18 -34.63 -1.99
CA GLU A 350 11.64 -34.53 -1.89
C GLU A 350 12.14 -33.12 -2.26
N ARG A 351 11.55 -32.49 -3.28
CA ARG A 351 11.81 -31.08 -3.66
C ARG A 351 11.49 -30.14 -2.50
N LEU A 352 10.32 -30.31 -1.87
CA LEU A 352 9.93 -29.50 -0.72
C LEU A 352 10.90 -29.70 0.47
N LEU A 353 11.27 -30.94 0.78
CA LEU A 353 12.22 -31.24 1.86
C LEU A 353 13.55 -30.50 1.66
N ARG A 354 14.08 -30.47 0.43
CA ARG A 354 15.32 -29.73 0.11
C ARG A 354 15.18 -28.22 0.33
N ILE A 355 14.03 -27.64 -0.02
CA ILE A 355 13.76 -26.21 0.21
C ILE A 355 13.71 -25.91 1.71
N GLU A 356 13.00 -26.73 2.49
CA GLU A 356 12.88 -26.53 3.93
C GLU A 356 14.23 -26.72 4.65
N GLN A 357 15.02 -27.71 4.24
CA GLN A 357 16.39 -27.91 4.72
C GLN A 357 17.26 -26.69 4.41
N TYR A 358 17.24 -26.19 3.17
CA TYR A 358 17.97 -24.98 2.81
C TYR A 358 17.58 -23.79 3.70
N LEU A 359 16.29 -23.57 3.93
CA LEU A 359 15.82 -22.49 4.79
C LEU A 359 16.22 -22.67 6.26
N MET A 360 16.28 -23.91 6.76
CA MET A 360 16.80 -24.21 8.10
C MET A 360 18.28 -23.89 8.21
N ASP A 361 19.09 -24.40 7.28
CA ASP A 361 20.53 -24.17 7.24
C ASP A 361 20.80 -22.67 7.16
N ARG A 362 20.11 -21.98 6.24
CA ARG A 362 20.18 -20.53 6.06
C ARG A 362 19.83 -19.78 7.33
N SER A 363 18.77 -20.17 8.04
CA SER A 363 18.38 -19.58 9.31
C SER A 363 19.37 -19.87 10.45
N SER A 364 20.09 -21.00 10.40
CA SER A 364 21.10 -21.37 11.39
C SER A 364 22.41 -20.60 11.20
N GLU A 365 22.74 -20.25 9.96
CA GLU A 365 23.88 -19.39 9.60
C GLU A 365 23.60 -17.90 9.90
N CYS A 366 22.32 -17.51 9.93
CA CYS A 366 21.94 -16.15 10.27
C CYS A 366 22.42 -15.77 11.68
N ASN A 367 23.02 -14.60 11.81
CA ASN A 367 23.42 -14.10 13.11
C ASN A 367 22.22 -13.42 13.80
N SER A 368 21.37 -14.23 14.42
CA SER A 368 20.16 -13.78 15.14
C SER A 368 20.47 -12.87 16.35
N LEU A 369 21.74 -12.76 16.76
CA LEU A 369 22.17 -11.79 17.77
C LEU A 369 22.24 -10.36 17.23
N LEU A 370 22.22 -10.16 15.90
CA LEU A 370 22.19 -8.82 15.29
C LEU A 370 20.79 -8.22 15.41
N PRO A 371 20.60 -7.06 16.08
CA PRO A 371 19.32 -6.34 16.10
C PRO A 371 18.69 -6.08 14.71
N ALA A 372 19.51 -5.91 13.67
CA ALA A 372 19.12 -5.60 12.29
C ALA A 372 19.38 -6.78 11.31
N PHE A 373 19.18 -8.02 11.75
CA PHE A 373 19.37 -9.22 10.92
C PHE A 373 18.38 -9.33 9.73
N HIS A 374 17.29 -8.54 9.71
CA HIS A 374 16.38 -8.44 8.57
C HIS A 374 16.75 -7.27 7.64
N ILE A 375 17.00 -7.57 6.37
CA ILE A 375 17.50 -6.61 5.36
C ILE A 375 16.59 -5.40 5.11
N TYR A 376 15.28 -5.56 5.28
CA TYR A 376 14.30 -4.53 4.95
C TYR A 376 13.86 -3.67 6.14
N LYS A 377 14.11 -4.10 7.38
CA LYS A 377 13.48 -3.51 8.58
C LYS A 377 14.25 -2.35 9.18
N SER A 378 15.58 -2.36 9.04
CA SER A 378 16.47 -1.42 9.71
C SER A 378 17.24 -0.57 8.70
N PHE A 379 17.28 0.74 8.94
CA PHE A 379 18.06 1.69 8.15
C PHE A 379 19.07 2.39 9.05
N GLY A 380 20.34 2.44 8.63
CA GLY A 380 21.36 3.22 9.32
C GLY A 380 21.77 2.71 10.71
N ALA A 381 21.61 1.41 10.98
CA ALA A 381 22.20 0.77 12.16
C ALA A 381 23.50 0.04 11.80
N SER A 382 24.43 -0.07 12.76
CA SER A 382 25.81 -0.54 12.55
C SER A 382 25.90 -1.97 12.02
N ASP A 383 24.91 -2.78 12.33
CA ASP A 383 24.79 -4.19 11.97
C ASP A 383 23.96 -4.43 10.70
N THR A 384 23.41 -3.39 10.07
CA THR A 384 22.73 -3.53 8.78
C THR A 384 23.68 -3.95 7.66
N PHE A 385 23.17 -4.70 6.68
CA PHE A 385 23.96 -5.15 5.53
C PHE A 385 24.60 -3.97 4.79
N ALA A 386 23.85 -2.88 4.59
CA ALA A 386 24.32 -1.69 3.89
C ALA A 386 25.57 -1.07 4.55
N VAL A 387 25.56 -0.94 5.89
CA VAL A 387 26.70 -0.39 6.64
C VAL A 387 27.89 -1.34 6.61
N ARG A 388 27.70 -2.62 6.95
CA ARG A 388 28.80 -3.61 6.96
C ARG A 388 29.41 -3.82 5.57
N TYR A 389 28.60 -3.71 4.51
CA TYR A 389 29.09 -3.75 3.14
C TYR A 389 29.89 -2.48 2.79
N PHE A 390 29.39 -1.31 3.17
CA PHE A 390 30.08 -0.03 2.96
C PHE A 390 31.48 -0.04 3.59
N GLU A 391 31.62 -0.51 4.83
CA GLU A 391 32.89 -0.58 5.55
C GLU A 391 33.96 -1.43 4.82
N ARG A 392 33.54 -2.41 4.03
CA ARG A 392 34.44 -3.27 3.24
C ARG A 392 34.65 -2.76 1.81
N SER A 393 33.87 -1.76 1.37
CA SER A 393 33.83 -1.35 -0.03
C SER A 393 34.55 -0.02 -0.27
N ARG A 394 35.79 -0.10 -0.77
CA ARG A 394 36.58 1.07 -1.19
C ARG A 394 35.84 1.98 -2.17
N ARG A 395 35.03 1.38 -3.07
CA ARG A 395 34.23 2.14 -4.05
C ARG A 395 33.20 3.05 -3.37
N HIS A 396 32.49 2.56 -2.36
CA HIS A 396 31.50 3.37 -1.64
C HIS A 396 32.17 4.40 -0.72
N GLN A 397 33.32 4.06 -0.12
CA GLN A 397 34.10 5.02 0.67
C GLN A 397 34.60 6.18 -0.19
N ALA A 398 35.12 5.90 -1.39
CA ALA A 398 35.52 6.93 -2.35
C ALA A 398 34.33 7.78 -2.81
N LEU A 399 33.15 7.17 -3.02
CA LEU A 399 31.94 7.91 -3.38
C LEU A 399 31.48 8.85 -2.25
N LEU A 400 31.57 8.43 -0.99
CA LEU A 400 31.26 9.29 0.15
C LEU A 400 32.19 10.51 0.18
N LEU A 401 33.50 10.29 0.03
CA LEU A 401 34.49 11.39 0.01
C LEU A 401 34.22 12.37 -1.13
N LEU A 402 33.98 11.87 -2.35
CA LEU A 402 33.64 12.70 -3.50
C LEU A 402 32.43 13.60 -3.23
N ILE A 403 31.35 13.04 -2.65
CA ILE A 403 30.14 13.81 -2.33
C ILE A 403 30.42 14.87 -1.26
N GLU A 404 31.22 14.54 -0.23
CA GLU A 404 31.53 15.49 0.85
C GLU A 404 32.49 16.60 0.39
N ASP A 405 33.45 16.31 -0.48
CA ASP A 405 34.36 17.30 -1.07
C ASP A 405 33.59 18.31 -1.93
N GLU A 406 32.78 17.83 -2.89
CA GLU A 406 31.95 18.70 -3.73
C GLU A 406 30.92 19.49 -2.90
N ALA A 407 30.34 18.89 -1.86
CA ALA A 407 29.44 19.59 -0.95
C ALA A 407 30.14 20.68 -0.13
N THR A 408 31.40 20.46 0.25
CA THR A 408 32.22 21.44 0.98
C THR A 408 32.50 22.65 0.09
N GLU A 409 32.90 22.43 -1.16
CA GLU A 409 33.13 23.50 -2.13
C GLU A 409 31.87 24.34 -2.37
N GLN A 410 30.72 23.69 -2.58
CA GLN A 410 29.44 24.37 -2.77
C GLN A 410 29.03 25.19 -1.52
N ARG A 411 29.29 24.66 -0.32
CA ARG A 411 28.97 25.33 0.94
C ARG A 411 29.84 26.56 1.16
N GLU A 412 31.13 26.50 0.85
CA GLU A 412 32.04 27.65 0.94
C GLU A 412 31.72 28.70 -0.13
N ALA A 413 31.40 28.31 -1.36
CA ALA A 413 30.90 29.23 -2.39
C ALA A 413 29.64 29.96 -1.89
N LYS A 414 28.73 29.26 -1.21
CA LYS A 414 27.52 29.86 -0.63
C LYS A 414 27.81 30.82 0.53
N ARG A 415 28.85 30.55 1.33
CA ARG A 415 29.32 31.46 2.38
C ARG A 415 29.84 32.78 1.79
N CYS A 416 30.59 32.70 0.71
CA CYS A 416 31.06 33.86 -0.05
C CYS A 416 29.88 34.68 -0.62
N GLU A 417 28.87 34.01 -1.21
CA GLU A 417 27.65 34.66 -1.70
C GLU A 417 26.89 35.40 -0.58
N LEU A 418 26.73 34.77 0.59
CA LEU A 418 26.07 35.41 1.75
C LEU A 418 26.82 36.65 2.23
N THR A 419 28.16 36.58 2.26
CA THR A 419 29.00 37.71 2.67
C THR A 419 28.85 38.86 1.69
N ARG A 420 28.93 38.58 0.38
CA ARG A 420 28.72 39.57 -0.69
C ARG A 420 27.37 40.27 -0.57
N LEU A 421 26.28 39.51 -0.42
CA LEU A 421 24.93 40.06 -0.31
C LEU A 421 24.72 40.88 0.97
N ARG A 422 25.37 40.51 2.09
CA ARG A 422 25.32 41.29 3.32
C ARG A 422 26.03 42.63 3.20
N ASP A 423 27.16 42.67 2.51
CA ASP A 423 27.89 43.92 2.29
C ASP A 423 27.12 44.84 1.32
N GLU A 424 26.48 44.27 0.31
CA GLU A 424 25.52 44.98 -0.57
C GLU A 424 24.34 45.56 0.23
N TYR A 425 23.73 44.77 1.13
CA TYR A 425 22.67 45.24 2.02
C TYR A 425 23.14 46.39 2.93
N LYS A 426 24.33 46.27 3.54
CA LYS A 426 24.90 47.33 4.38
C LYS A 426 25.16 48.61 3.60
N ASP A 427 25.65 48.51 2.36
CA ASP A 427 25.90 49.67 1.50
C ASP A 427 24.59 50.36 1.10
N LEU A 428 23.59 49.61 0.65
CA LEU A 428 22.26 50.16 0.36
C LEU A 428 21.63 50.84 1.58
N MET A 429 21.70 50.21 2.76
CA MET A 429 21.19 50.79 4.00
C MET A 429 21.98 52.02 4.45
N ARG A 430 23.28 52.12 4.13
CA ARG A 430 24.08 53.33 4.34
C ARG A 430 23.56 54.45 3.44
N ARG A 431 23.40 54.21 2.14
CA ARG A 431 22.83 55.18 1.19
C ARG A 431 21.42 55.64 1.60
N VAL A 432 20.59 54.78 2.20
CA VAL A 432 19.26 55.14 2.72
C VAL A 432 19.34 56.06 3.93
N ARG A 433 20.33 55.89 4.81
CA ARG A 433 20.57 56.79 5.95
C ARG A 433 21.11 58.15 5.51
N ASP A 434 21.96 58.16 4.50
CA ASP A 434 22.65 59.36 4.02
C ASP A 434 21.82 60.16 2.99
N SER A 435 20.61 59.71 2.66
CA SER A 435 19.71 60.38 1.71
C SER A 435 18.38 60.76 2.35
N VAL A 436 17.73 61.78 1.78
CA VAL A 436 16.39 62.24 2.17
C VAL A 436 15.37 61.90 1.09
N CYS A 437 14.09 61.78 1.46
CA CYS A 437 13.01 61.58 0.50
C CYS A 437 12.85 62.80 -0.42
N THR A 438 12.60 62.55 -1.70
CA THR A 438 12.34 63.59 -2.69
C THR A 438 10.84 63.80 -2.82
N TYR A 439 10.40 65.06 -2.82
CA TYR A 439 9.00 65.45 -2.97
C TYR A 439 8.85 66.31 -4.22
N VAL A 440 7.75 66.11 -4.94
CA VAL A 440 7.40 66.86 -6.15
C VAL A 440 6.07 67.59 -5.93
N ASN A 441 5.96 68.81 -6.43
CA ASN A 441 4.72 69.56 -6.39
C ASN A 441 3.82 69.08 -7.53
N VAL A 442 2.63 68.61 -7.20
CA VAL A 442 1.62 68.19 -8.16
C VAL A 442 0.43 69.15 -8.06
N LEU A 443 -0.05 69.58 -9.23
CA LEU A 443 -1.23 70.43 -9.35
C LEU A 443 -2.48 69.59 -9.08
N ASP A 444 -3.24 69.97 -8.06
CA ASP A 444 -4.57 69.47 -7.83
C ASP A 444 -5.52 70.09 -8.87
N ARG A 445 -6.13 69.23 -9.69
CA ARG A 445 -6.97 69.65 -10.82
C ARG A 445 -8.33 70.18 -10.37
N ASP A 446 -8.75 69.92 -9.14
CA ASP A 446 -10.08 70.28 -8.65
C ASP A 446 -10.10 71.66 -7.98
N ASN A 447 -8.98 72.11 -7.41
CA ASN A 447 -8.89 73.40 -6.70
C ASN A 447 -7.76 74.32 -7.20
N GLY A 448 -6.95 73.88 -8.18
CA GLY A 448 -5.87 74.67 -8.77
C GLY A 448 -4.67 74.92 -7.87
N SER A 449 -4.61 74.26 -6.70
CA SER A 449 -3.51 74.40 -5.74
C SER A 449 -2.43 73.35 -5.97
N TYR A 450 -1.17 73.68 -5.65
CA TYR A 450 -0.08 72.71 -5.66
C TYR A 450 0.04 72.06 -4.28
N TYR A 451 0.11 70.73 -4.23
CA TYR A 451 0.46 69.99 -3.02
C TYR A 451 1.73 69.17 -3.24
N GLN A 452 2.53 69.02 -2.17
CA GLN A 452 3.70 68.13 -2.21
C GLN A 452 3.25 66.69 -2.11
N THR A 453 3.64 65.88 -3.10
CA THR A 453 3.56 64.43 -3.03
C THR A 453 4.94 63.82 -3.12
N HIS A 454 5.09 62.62 -2.56
CA HIS A 454 6.36 61.90 -2.58
C HIS A 454 6.69 61.45 -4.01
N ASP A 455 7.91 61.73 -4.48
CA ASP A 455 8.33 61.32 -5.82
C ASP A 455 8.32 59.78 -5.94
N THR A 456 7.62 59.27 -6.96
CA THR A 456 7.57 57.84 -7.26
C THR A 456 8.95 57.27 -7.66
N ARG A 457 9.88 58.14 -8.09
CA ARG A 457 11.27 57.82 -8.45
C ARG A 457 12.28 58.14 -7.34
N CYS A 458 11.83 58.40 -6.11
CA CYS A 458 12.71 58.67 -4.99
C CYS A 458 13.79 57.59 -4.82
N THR A 459 15.05 58.01 -4.93
CA THR A 459 16.23 57.13 -4.87
C THR A 459 16.38 56.47 -3.49
N ARG A 460 16.11 57.20 -2.40
CA ARG A 460 16.09 56.66 -1.04
C ARG A 460 15.10 55.49 -0.91
N CYS A 461 13.85 55.69 -1.33
CA CYS A 461 12.81 54.66 -1.25
C CYS A 461 13.04 53.51 -2.25
N ARG A 462 13.74 53.75 -3.35
CA ARG A 462 14.21 52.67 -4.25
C ARG A 462 15.29 51.82 -3.57
N ASN A 463 16.35 52.45 -3.04
CA ASN A 463 17.43 51.73 -2.35
C ASN A 463 16.93 50.96 -1.13
N GLN A 464 15.95 51.52 -0.40
CA GLN A 464 15.32 50.83 0.73
C GLN A 464 14.54 49.58 0.25
N ARG A 465 13.72 49.71 -0.79
CA ARG A 465 13.01 48.55 -1.38
C ARG A 465 13.98 47.50 -1.91
N GLU A 466 15.05 47.92 -2.56
CA GLU A 466 16.10 47.03 -3.07
C GLU A 466 16.75 46.26 -1.92
N ALA A 467 17.20 46.95 -0.86
CA ALA A 467 17.77 46.33 0.34
C ALA A 467 16.79 45.34 1.01
N GLU A 468 15.52 45.74 1.18
CA GLU A 468 14.47 44.91 1.76
C GLU A 468 14.08 43.70 0.88
N SER A 469 14.36 43.77 -0.42
CA SER A 469 14.10 42.70 -1.39
C SER A 469 15.24 41.71 -1.56
N LEU A 470 16.46 42.03 -1.08
CA LEU A 470 17.62 41.15 -1.20
C LEU A 470 17.35 39.80 -0.52
N GLN A 471 17.58 38.73 -1.29
CA GLN A 471 17.26 37.36 -0.91
C GLN A 471 18.43 36.44 -1.23
N ILE A 472 18.58 35.40 -0.41
CA ILE A 472 19.54 34.31 -0.62
C ILE A 472 18.83 32.97 -0.50
N TYR A 473 19.09 32.08 -1.46
CA TYR A 473 18.58 30.71 -1.41
C TYR A 473 19.34 29.87 -0.39
N VAL A 474 18.66 28.99 0.32
CA VAL A 474 19.32 28.08 1.29
C VAL A 474 20.15 27.03 0.57
N HIS A 475 21.29 26.67 1.14
CA HIS A 475 22.08 25.52 0.77
C HIS A 475 21.91 24.44 1.83
N GLU A 476 21.55 23.24 1.41
CA GLU A 476 21.36 22.08 2.27
C GLU A 476 22.48 21.07 2.04
N TRP A 477 23.08 20.57 3.12
CA TRP A 477 24.06 19.48 3.01
C TRP A 477 23.41 18.25 2.37
N PRO A 478 24.04 17.58 1.39
CA PRO A 478 23.40 16.50 0.64
C PRO A 478 23.17 15.23 1.47
N LEU A 479 24.04 14.92 2.42
CA LEU A 479 24.00 13.65 3.18
C LEU A 479 23.46 13.81 4.61
N PRO A 480 22.85 12.79 5.23
CA PRO A 480 22.44 12.84 6.63
C PRO A 480 23.61 13.15 7.59
N GLU A 481 23.34 13.73 8.76
CA GLU A 481 24.42 14.03 9.73
C GLU A 481 24.97 12.78 10.42
N ASN A 482 24.11 11.78 10.68
CA ASN A 482 24.50 10.53 11.32
C ASN A 482 25.42 9.71 10.39
N PRO A 483 26.64 9.31 10.81
CA PRO A 483 27.59 8.57 9.99
C PRO A 483 27.02 7.27 9.39
N LEU A 484 26.28 6.48 10.18
CA LEU A 484 25.71 5.21 9.73
C LEU A 484 24.63 5.42 8.66
N HIS A 485 23.83 6.49 8.81
CA HIS A 485 22.85 6.87 7.81
C HIS A 485 23.52 7.31 6.50
N LYS A 486 24.64 8.05 6.56
CA LYS A 486 25.43 8.40 5.37
C LYS A 486 25.88 7.15 4.63
N MET A 487 26.44 6.18 5.35
CA MET A 487 26.92 4.91 4.78
C MET A 487 25.79 4.16 4.06
N SER A 488 24.60 4.07 4.69
CA SER A 488 23.43 3.44 4.06
C SER A 488 22.92 4.20 2.82
N VAL A 489 22.90 5.54 2.85
CA VAL A 489 22.54 6.35 1.67
C VAL A 489 23.51 6.10 0.53
N VAL A 490 24.82 6.14 0.79
CA VAL A 490 25.84 5.94 -0.25
C VAL A 490 25.80 4.51 -0.82
N PHE A 491 25.54 3.51 0.03
CA PHE A 491 25.28 2.14 -0.42
C PHE A 491 24.11 2.07 -1.40
N GLU A 492 22.99 2.73 -1.12
CA GLU A 492 21.80 2.74 -2.01
C GLU A 492 22.00 3.60 -3.27
N LEU A 493 22.85 4.63 -3.24
CA LEU A 493 23.22 5.39 -4.44
C LEU A 493 23.93 4.53 -5.48
N GLU A 494 24.71 3.54 -5.05
CA GLU A 494 25.46 2.66 -5.94
C GLU A 494 25.31 1.17 -5.57
N LEU A 495 24.05 0.75 -5.48
CA LEU A 495 23.64 -0.60 -5.08
C LEU A 495 24.41 -1.70 -5.83
N PRO A 496 25.04 -2.68 -5.14
CA PRO A 496 25.69 -3.81 -5.78
C PRO A 496 24.69 -4.61 -6.62
N LYS A 497 25.07 -4.94 -7.86
CA LYS A 497 24.16 -5.49 -8.87
C LYS A 497 23.54 -6.82 -8.41
N THR A 498 24.36 -7.78 -7.99
CA THR A 498 23.91 -9.10 -7.55
C THR A 498 22.98 -9.02 -6.35
N PHE A 499 23.39 -8.29 -5.30
CA PHE A 499 22.55 -8.02 -4.13
C PHE A 499 21.22 -7.36 -4.52
N GLY A 500 21.24 -6.34 -5.39
CA GLY A 500 20.03 -5.63 -5.76
C GLY A 500 19.04 -6.49 -6.56
N TYR A 501 19.50 -7.33 -7.49
CA TYR A 501 18.60 -8.28 -8.18
C TYR A 501 18.05 -9.35 -7.23
N TRP A 502 18.87 -9.86 -6.32
CA TRP A 502 18.43 -10.78 -5.28
C TRP A 502 17.39 -10.14 -4.35
N ARG A 503 17.62 -8.91 -3.90
CA ARG A 503 16.71 -8.15 -3.03
C ARG A 503 15.34 -8.00 -3.69
N GLU A 504 15.33 -7.61 -4.97
CA GLU A 504 14.09 -7.47 -5.73
C GLU A 504 13.39 -8.82 -5.96
N ALA A 505 14.14 -9.89 -6.25
CA ALA A 505 13.57 -11.24 -6.41
C ALA A 505 12.97 -11.75 -5.09
N CYS A 506 13.68 -11.60 -3.97
CA CYS A 506 13.20 -11.98 -2.65
C CYS A 506 11.96 -11.18 -2.26
N PHE A 507 11.98 -9.86 -2.47
CA PHE A 507 10.84 -9.00 -2.18
C PHE A 507 9.62 -9.33 -3.04
N TYR A 508 9.83 -9.68 -4.32
CA TYR A 508 8.79 -10.19 -5.20
C TYR A 508 8.22 -11.52 -4.68
N VAL A 509 9.07 -12.48 -4.29
CA VAL A 509 8.60 -13.76 -3.73
C VAL A 509 7.76 -13.54 -2.48
N LEU A 510 8.23 -12.76 -1.50
CA LEU A 510 7.50 -12.51 -0.27
C LEU A 510 6.12 -11.90 -0.51
N HIS A 511 6.03 -10.86 -1.34
CA HIS A 511 4.78 -10.12 -1.50
C HIS A 511 3.88 -10.58 -2.66
N ASN A 512 4.47 -10.90 -3.81
CA ASN A 512 3.72 -11.24 -5.02
C ASN A 512 3.42 -12.72 -5.11
N VAL A 513 4.32 -13.59 -4.65
CA VAL A 513 4.16 -15.04 -4.70
C VAL A 513 3.52 -15.53 -3.40
N LEU A 514 4.16 -15.32 -2.25
CA LEU A 514 3.70 -15.77 -0.93
C LEU A 514 2.60 -14.87 -0.32
N LYS A 515 2.21 -13.80 -1.02
CA LYS A 515 1.12 -12.87 -0.66
C LYS A 515 1.23 -12.29 0.76
N MET A 516 2.45 -12.08 1.26
CA MET A 516 2.65 -11.37 2.53
C MET A 516 2.23 -9.90 2.41
N GLN A 517 1.80 -9.34 3.53
CA GLN A 517 1.32 -7.96 3.59
C GLN A 517 2.11 -7.14 4.59
N HIS A 518 2.23 -5.84 4.34
CA HIS A 518 2.75 -4.90 5.32
C HIS A 518 1.72 -4.79 6.46
N ALA A 519 2.18 -4.88 7.71
CA ALA A 519 1.31 -4.69 8.87
C ALA A 519 0.69 -3.29 8.92
N ASN A 520 1.32 -2.30 8.30
CA ASN A 520 0.82 -0.94 8.18
C ASN A 520 1.00 -0.42 6.75
N THR A 521 -0.06 0.13 6.17
CA THR A 521 -0.07 0.72 4.81
C THR A 521 -0.22 2.24 4.85
N GLU A 522 0.31 2.89 5.89
CA GLU A 522 0.39 4.34 5.97
C GLU A 522 1.13 4.91 4.76
N ARG A 523 0.43 5.79 4.04
CA ARG A 523 1.00 6.52 2.91
C ARG A 523 1.75 7.74 3.43
N PRO A 524 2.94 8.03 2.90
CA PRO A 524 3.70 9.21 3.30
C PRO A 524 2.97 10.50 2.89
N GLN A 525 2.96 11.50 3.77
CA GLN A 525 2.39 12.82 3.53
C GLN A 525 3.12 13.60 2.42
N SER A 526 4.41 13.33 2.25
CA SER A 526 5.19 13.82 1.11
C SER A 526 6.23 12.80 0.67
N GLN A 527 6.64 12.88 -0.59
CA GLN A 527 7.53 11.88 -1.20
C GLN A 527 8.78 12.56 -1.74
N TYR A 528 9.92 12.23 -1.13
CA TYR A 528 11.24 12.60 -1.61
C TYR A 528 12.08 11.34 -1.79
N PRO A 529 11.93 10.66 -2.94
CA PRO A 529 12.78 9.52 -3.31
C PRO A 529 14.25 9.93 -3.39
N LEU A 530 15.16 9.06 -2.97
CA LEU A 530 16.60 9.32 -3.05
C LEU A 530 17.06 9.67 -4.48
N HIS A 531 16.58 8.92 -5.48
CA HIS A 531 16.93 9.13 -6.89
C HIS A 531 16.42 10.45 -7.48
N ASN A 532 15.46 11.11 -6.82
CA ASN A 532 14.91 12.41 -7.23
C ASN A 532 15.43 13.58 -6.39
N TYR A 533 16.28 13.34 -5.39
CA TYR A 533 16.84 14.42 -4.58
C TYR A 533 17.99 15.09 -5.35
N ASP A 534 17.79 16.34 -5.77
CA ASP A 534 18.70 17.07 -6.68
C ASP A 534 20.17 17.03 -6.25
N ALA A 535 20.44 17.14 -4.94
CA ALA A 535 21.81 17.16 -4.42
C ALA A 535 22.52 15.79 -4.46
N LEU A 536 21.78 14.68 -4.60
CA LEU A 536 22.34 13.32 -4.69
C LEU A 536 22.06 12.62 -6.02
N ARG A 537 21.12 13.13 -6.82
CA ARG A 537 20.72 12.59 -8.13
C ARG A 537 21.91 12.37 -9.09
N PRO A 538 22.93 13.24 -9.18
CA PRO A 538 24.08 13.01 -10.07
C PRO A 538 24.87 11.73 -9.76
N TYR A 539 24.86 11.28 -8.51
CA TYR A 539 25.63 10.11 -8.06
C TYR A 539 24.82 8.81 -8.10
N TYR A 540 23.50 8.89 -8.34
CA TYR A 540 22.63 7.72 -8.35
C TYR A 540 22.88 6.85 -9.59
N LYS A 541 23.31 5.60 -9.39
CA LYS A 541 23.56 4.65 -10.48
C LYS A 541 22.45 3.60 -10.55
N ALA A 542 21.59 3.70 -11.57
CA ALA A 542 20.52 2.74 -11.86
C ALA A 542 21.06 1.39 -12.38
N ARG A 543 21.66 0.58 -11.49
CA ARG A 543 22.30 -0.70 -11.83
C ARG A 543 21.35 -1.90 -11.88
N VAL A 544 20.15 -1.76 -11.34
CA VAL A 544 19.12 -2.81 -11.29
C VAL A 544 17.87 -2.28 -11.95
N ALA A 545 17.35 -3.02 -12.93
CA ALA A 545 16.12 -2.66 -13.61
C ALA A 545 14.90 -2.84 -12.69
N SER A 546 13.91 -1.96 -12.82
CA SER A 546 12.61 -2.07 -12.14
C SER A 546 12.71 -2.30 -10.62
N GLN A 547 13.45 -1.44 -9.92
CA GLN A 547 13.57 -1.49 -8.45
C GLN A 547 12.25 -1.08 -7.79
N GLN A 548 11.69 -1.96 -6.96
CA GLN A 548 10.51 -1.71 -6.13
C GLN A 548 10.90 -1.24 -4.73
N VAL A 549 12.07 -1.67 -4.24
CA VAL A 549 12.60 -1.29 -2.93
C VAL A 549 13.66 -0.20 -3.10
N GLY A 550 13.43 0.94 -2.45
CA GLY A 550 14.44 1.99 -2.35
C GLY A 550 14.22 2.91 -1.16
N LEU A 551 14.94 4.03 -1.12
CA LEU A 551 14.85 4.98 -0.02
C LEU A 551 13.90 6.14 -0.34
N LEU A 552 13.02 6.43 0.61
CA LEU A 552 12.13 7.58 0.57
C LEU A 552 12.20 8.35 1.88
N SER A 553 12.24 9.67 1.77
CA SER A 553 12.03 10.56 2.91
C SER A 553 10.64 11.17 2.85
N GLU A 554 9.88 11.04 3.94
CA GLU A 554 8.65 11.80 4.11
C GLU A 554 8.93 13.26 4.48
N THR A 555 10.05 13.52 5.16
CA THR A 555 10.44 14.87 5.53
C THR A 555 10.93 15.64 4.31
N LYS A 556 10.40 16.85 4.10
CA LYS A 556 10.76 17.70 2.96
C LYS A 556 12.20 18.21 3.08
N PRO A 557 12.99 18.26 2.00
CA PRO A 557 14.29 18.91 1.98
C PRO A 557 14.13 20.41 2.28
N ASN A 558 15.16 21.02 2.87
CA ASN A 558 15.12 22.42 3.25
C ASN A 558 15.05 23.36 2.04
N VAL A 559 15.54 22.94 0.87
CA VAL A 559 15.49 23.74 -0.36
C VAL A 559 14.06 23.93 -0.91
N VAL A 560 13.10 23.06 -0.55
CA VAL A 560 11.71 23.10 -1.05
C VAL A 560 10.74 23.70 -0.01
N VAL A 561 11.17 23.97 1.22
CA VAL A 561 10.27 24.57 2.21
C VAL A 561 10.00 26.04 1.90
N HIS A 562 8.80 26.51 2.26
CA HIS A 562 8.33 27.90 2.12
C HIS A 562 9.21 28.98 2.80
N ARG A 563 10.27 28.57 3.50
CA ARG A 563 11.25 29.42 4.18
C ARG A 563 12.44 29.76 3.28
N ASN A 564 12.51 29.17 2.09
CA ASN A 564 13.47 29.46 1.03
C ASN A 564 12.78 30.32 -0.06
N PRO A 565 13.36 31.44 -0.52
CA PRO A 565 14.61 32.07 -0.08
C PRO A 565 14.47 32.85 1.24
N VAL A 566 15.61 33.12 1.88
CA VAL A 566 15.74 33.89 3.14
C VAL A 566 16.07 35.35 2.82
N LEU A 567 15.43 36.29 3.52
CA LEU A 567 15.76 37.72 3.40
C LEU A 567 17.14 38.01 3.99
N VAL A 568 17.98 38.72 3.24
CA VAL A 568 19.37 39.02 3.66
C VAL A 568 19.41 39.80 4.97
N ALA A 569 18.44 40.69 5.19
CA ALA A 569 18.28 41.47 6.42
C ALA A 569 18.23 40.62 7.70
N SER A 570 17.69 39.40 7.62
CA SER A 570 17.60 38.45 8.74
C SER A 570 18.44 37.19 8.52
N ALA A 571 19.26 37.15 7.46
CA ALA A 571 20.04 35.97 7.11
C ALA A 571 21.27 35.85 8.02
N SER A 572 21.42 34.67 8.63
CA SER A 572 22.63 34.18 9.28
C SER A 572 23.19 32.97 8.54
N GLU A 573 24.47 32.64 8.75
CA GLU A 573 25.03 31.39 8.23
C GLU A 573 24.19 30.18 8.64
N LYS A 574 23.74 30.13 9.90
CA LYS A 574 22.89 29.05 10.42
C LYS A 574 21.51 28.94 9.78
N THR A 575 20.99 30.02 9.19
CA THR A 575 19.69 30.02 8.51
C THR A 575 19.80 29.75 7.00
N VAL A 576 21.01 29.89 6.43
CA VAL A 576 21.27 29.72 5.00
C VAL A 576 21.96 28.39 4.72
N LEU A 577 22.94 28.01 5.54
CA LEU A 577 23.70 26.76 5.44
C LEU A 577 23.08 25.73 6.38
N LEU A 578 22.18 24.92 5.85
CA LEU A 578 21.37 23.98 6.62
C LEU A 578 21.92 22.56 6.50
N ASN A 579 21.75 21.75 7.55
CA ASN A 579 22.01 20.32 7.49
C ASN A 579 20.90 19.60 6.70
N ASN A 580 21.21 18.39 6.24
CA ASN A 580 20.24 17.57 5.52
C ASN A 580 18.97 17.36 6.36
N GLY A 581 17.83 17.75 5.80
CA GLY A 581 16.53 17.63 6.43
C GLY A 581 15.81 16.32 6.14
N LEU A 582 16.35 15.47 5.26
CA LEU A 582 15.70 14.23 4.85
C LEU A 582 15.88 13.15 5.92
N ARG A 583 14.86 12.31 6.05
CA ARG A 583 14.88 11.12 6.93
C ARG A 583 14.50 9.92 6.08
N PHE A 584 15.51 9.28 5.51
CA PHE A 584 15.32 8.13 4.65
C PHE A 584 14.91 6.89 5.44
N MET A 585 14.00 6.13 4.85
CA MET A 585 13.59 4.79 5.26
C MET A 585 13.36 3.95 4.01
N TYR A 586 13.44 2.61 4.14
CA TYR A 586 13.08 1.72 3.04
C TYR A 586 11.60 1.82 2.70
N TYR A 587 11.31 1.85 1.40
CA TYR A 587 10.00 2.14 0.85
C TYR A 587 9.67 1.17 -0.28
N ASP A 588 8.44 0.68 -0.27
CA ASP A 588 7.86 -0.12 -1.35
C ASP A 588 7.15 0.83 -2.33
N TYR A 589 7.78 1.12 -3.47
CA TYR A 589 7.22 2.01 -4.49
C TYR A 589 5.95 1.45 -5.12
N ARG A 590 5.80 0.12 -5.20
CA ARG A 590 4.65 -0.52 -5.83
C ARG A 590 3.40 -0.41 -4.94
N ARG A 591 3.54 -0.61 -3.63
CA ARG A 591 2.43 -0.54 -2.66
C ARG A 591 2.26 0.83 -2.02
N SER A 592 3.21 1.74 -2.28
CA SER A 592 3.20 3.12 -1.79
C SER A 592 3.18 3.22 -0.26
N CYS A 593 4.02 2.44 0.43
CA CYS A 593 4.14 2.46 1.88
C CYS A 593 5.59 2.18 2.32
N PHE A 594 5.92 2.58 3.56
CA PHE A 594 7.21 2.24 4.16
C PHE A 594 7.29 0.75 4.49
N ILE A 595 8.46 0.15 4.26
CA ILE A 595 8.67 -1.26 4.56
C ILE A 595 8.88 -1.39 6.08
N ARG A 596 8.07 -2.23 6.71
CA ARG A 596 8.13 -2.56 8.14
C ARG A 596 7.97 -4.07 8.31
N ASP A 597 7.23 -4.51 9.33
CA ASP A 597 6.90 -5.91 9.53
C ASP A 597 5.97 -6.44 8.44
N LEU A 598 6.33 -7.61 7.92
CA LEU A 598 5.52 -8.40 7.00
C LEU A 598 4.75 -9.44 7.79
N SER A 599 3.45 -9.54 7.54
CA SER A 599 2.59 -10.57 8.10
C SER A 599 2.20 -11.61 7.05
N GLU A 600 2.14 -12.87 7.48
CA GLU A 600 1.57 -13.96 6.72
C GLU A 600 0.07 -13.75 6.51
N THR A 601 -0.45 -14.17 5.36
CA THR A 601 -1.87 -14.12 5.05
C THR A 601 -2.41 -15.51 4.74
N ASN A 602 -3.72 -15.70 4.94
CA ASN A 602 -4.38 -16.96 4.59
C ASN A 602 -4.54 -17.17 3.08
N LYS A 603 -4.07 -16.26 2.21
CA LYS A 603 -4.28 -16.36 0.75
C LYS A 603 -3.64 -17.61 0.17
N ILE A 604 -2.38 -17.87 0.49
CA ILE A 604 -1.67 -19.06 -0.03
C ILE A 604 -2.29 -20.35 0.50
N PRO A 605 -2.54 -20.50 1.82
CA PRO A 605 -3.31 -21.62 2.32
C PRO A 605 -4.66 -21.83 1.62
N ILE A 606 -5.40 -20.76 1.33
CA ILE A 606 -6.68 -20.81 0.60
C ILE A 606 -6.46 -21.28 -0.85
N ASP A 607 -5.49 -20.70 -1.56
CA ASP A 607 -5.17 -21.04 -2.94
C ASP A 607 -4.69 -22.49 -3.08
N CYS A 608 -4.18 -23.11 -2.01
CA CYS A 608 -3.79 -24.52 -1.95
C CYS A 608 -4.84 -25.43 -1.28
N THR A 609 -6.07 -24.95 -1.08
CA THR A 609 -7.18 -25.74 -0.53
C THR A 609 -8.25 -25.95 -1.61
N TYR A 610 -8.75 -27.17 -1.78
CA TYR A 610 -9.89 -27.41 -2.67
C TYR A 610 -11.12 -26.60 -2.24
N SER A 611 -11.82 -26.02 -3.21
CA SER A 611 -13.10 -25.36 -2.97
C SER A 611 -14.23 -26.38 -3.02
N LEU A 612 -14.94 -26.56 -1.90
CA LEU A 612 -16.10 -27.43 -1.86
C LEU A 612 -17.28 -26.79 -2.63
N PRO A 613 -18.20 -27.61 -3.17
CA PRO A 613 -19.44 -27.11 -3.78
C PRO A 613 -20.22 -26.21 -2.83
N SER A 614 -20.97 -25.25 -3.39
CA SER A 614 -21.73 -24.26 -2.60
C SER A 614 -22.75 -24.89 -1.64
N CYS A 615 -23.33 -26.04 -1.99
CA CYS A 615 -24.22 -26.81 -1.11
C CYS A 615 -23.50 -27.33 0.16
N SER A 616 -22.17 -27.51 0.10
CA SER A 616 -21.33 -28.03 1.18
C SER A 616 -20.39 -26.97 1.77
N ALA A 617 -20.67 -25.68 1.56
CA ALA A 617 -19.80 -24.59 2.03
C ALA A 617 -19.57 -24.59 3.56
N SER A 618 -20.50 -25.15 4.35
CA SER A 618 -20.35 -25.26 5.80
C SER A 618 -19.19 -26.17 6.22
N LEU A 619 -18.78 -27.12 5.36
CA LEU A 619 -17.68 -28.05 5.57
C LEU A 619 -16.30 -27.45 5.24
N GLN A 620 -16.24 -26.33 4.49
CA GLN A 620 -14.98 -25.71 4.02
C GLN A 620 -14.01 -25.41 5.19
N ARG A 621 -14.56 -25.03 6.35
CA ARG A 621 -13.78 -24.71 7.55
C ARG A 621 -12.94 -25.87 8.09
N PHE A 622 -13.33 -27.11 7.82
CA PHE A 622 -12.65 -28.30 8.36
C PHE A 622 -11.51 -28.74 7.44
N ILE A 623 -11.65 -28.54 6.12
CA ILE A 623 -10.59 -28.86 5.16
C ILE A 623 -9.51 -27.77 5.10
N PHE A 624 -9.84 -26.53 5.46
CA PHE A 624 -8.90 -25.43 5.56
C PHE A 624 -8.04 -25.56 6.83
N ARG A 625 -6.80 -26.04 6.67
CA ARG A 625 -5.85 -26.32 7.76
C ARG A 625 -4.55 -25.54 7.55
N PRO A 626 -4.50 -24.24 7.88
CA PRO A 626 -3.30 -23.43 7.72
C PRO A 626 -2.21 -23.85 8.72
N ALA A 627 -0.98 -23.38 8.51
CA ALA A 627 0.16 -23.68 9.39
C ALA A 627 -0.06 -23.34 10.88
N ALA A 628 -0.88 -22.32 11.17
CA ALA A 628 -1.25 -21.93 12.53
C ALA A 628 -2.21 -22.94 13.21
N GLU A 629 -2.93 -23.73 12.43
CA GLU A 629 -3.89 -24.72 12.90
C GLU A 629 -3.82 -25.99 12.00
N PRO A 630 -2.71 -26.75 12.05
CA PRO A 630 -2.44 -27.83 11.10
C PRO A 630 -3.37 -29.03 11.28
N SER A 631 -3.96 -29.18 12.47
CA SER A 631 -4.98 -30.20 12.76
C SER A 631 -6.41 -29.74 12.42
N GLY A 632 -6.59 -28.52 11.91
CA GLY A 632 -7.90 -27.90 11.77
C GLY A 632 -8.55 -27.57 13.12
N PRO A 633 -9.81 -27.11 13.10
CA PRO A 633 -10.54 -26.73 14.31
C PRO A 633 -10.74 -27.91 15.26
N SER A 634 -11.05 -27.60 16.52
CA SER A 634 -11.35 -28.63 17.54
C SER A 634 -12.46 -29.59 17.07
N PRO A 635 -12.37 -30.90 17.35
CA PRO A 635 -13.46 -31.86 17.09
C PRO A 635 -14.80 -31.44 17.71
N ASN A 636 -14.79 -30.71 18.84
CA ASN A 636 -15.99 -30.14 19.45
C ASN A 636 -16.72 -29.17 18.52
N SER A 637 -16.01 -28.48 17.62
CA SER A 637 -16.61 -27.61 16.62
C SER A 637 -17.53 -28.38 15.68
N VAL A 638 -17.22 -29.62 15.32
CA VAL A 638 -18.10 -30.49 14.51
C VAL A 638 -19.44 -30.72 15.21
N ILE A 639 -19.39 -30.96 16.52
CA ILE A 639 -20.59 -31.18 17.34
C ILE A 639 -21.39 -29.88 17.46
N ALA A 640 -20.71 -28.76 17.72
CA ALA A 640 -21.35 -27.46 17.91
C ALA A 640 -22.00 -26.90 16.63
N THR A 641 -21.53 -27.29 15.43
CA THR A 641 -22.03 -26.76 14.16
C THR A 641 -22.96 -27.72 13.41
N GLN A 642 -23.54 -28.73 14.08
CA GLN A 642 -24.53 -29.63 13.47
C GLN A 642 -25.73 -28.89 12.86
N SER A 643 -26.11 -27.73 13.42
CA SER A 643 -27.14 -26.85 12.85
C SER A 643 -26.82 -26.34 11.45
N ASN A 644 -25.54 -26.37 11.04
CA ASN A 644 -25.05 -25.93 9.74
C ASN A 644 -24.92 -27.08 8.73
N CYS A 645 -25.44 -28.27 9.07
CA CYS A 645 -25.47 -29.42 8.17
C CYS A 645 -26.19 -29.06 6.86
N PRO A 646 -25.61 -29.35 5.68
CA PRO A 646 -26.30 -29.21 4.41
C PRO A 646 -27.64 -29.96 4.39
N LYS A 647 -28.63 -29.42 3.68
CA LYS A 647 -29.97 -30.03 3.57
C LYS A 647 -29.94 -31.43 2.95
N ASP A 648 -28.97 -31.66 2.07
CA ASP A 648 -28.85 -32.88 1.26
C ASP A 648 -27.92 -33.92 1.91
N MET A 649 -27.61 -33.74 3.20
CA MET A 649 -26.68 -34.53 3.98
C MET A 649 -27.28 -34.86 5.36
N THR A 650 -27.11 -36.11 5.81
CA THR A 650 -27.51 -36.47 7.18
C THR A 650 -26.55 -35.90 8.21
N VAL A 651 -26.99 -35.73 9.46
CA VAL A 651 -26.13 -35.21 10.53
C VAL A 651 -24.94 -36.15 10.78
N GLU A 652 -25.15 -37.46 10.66
CA GLU A 652 -24.12 -38.49 10.76
C GLU A 652 -23.09 -38.37 9.63
N GLN A 653 -23.55 -38.16 8.39
CA GLN A 653 -22.66 -37.89 7.25
C GLN A 653 -21.86 -36.61 7.47
N TYR A 654 -22.50 -35.53 7.91
CA TYR A 654 -21.82 -34.26 8.20
C TYR A 654 -20.71 -34.43 9.24
N LYS A 655 -21.00 -35.14 10.35
CA LYS A 655 -19.99 -35.47 11.38
C LYS A 655 -18.84 -36.26 10.80
N ALA A 656 -19.13 -37.28 9.99
CA ALA A 656 -18.11 -38.14 9.40
C ALA A 656 -17.21 -37.35 8.44
N VAL A 657 -17.77 -36.53 7.53
CA VAL A 657 -16.99 -35.72 6.58
C VAL A 657 -16.14 -34.69 7.31
N ALA A 658 -16.76 -33.93 8.23
CA ALA A 658 -16.08 -32.87 8.97
C ALA A 658 -14.94 -33.39 9.85
N SER A 659 -15.00 -34.66 10.30
CA SER A 659 -13.99 -35.26 11.17
C SER A 659 -12.76 -35.80 10.42
N ILE A 660 -12.86 -36.11 9.11
CA ILE A 660 -11.73 -36.67 8.35
C ILE A 660 -10.46 -35.81 8.48
N PRO A 661 -10.49 -34.49 8.23
CA PRO A 661 -9.28 -33.67 8.22
C PRO A 661 -8.74 -33.37 9.62
N LEU A 662 -9.52 -33.63 10.67
CA LEU A 662 -9.19 -33.19 12.03
C LEU A 662 -8.13 -34.09 12.65
N GLY A 663 -7.02 -33.46 13.03
CA GLY A 663 -5.82 -34.15 13.48
C GLY A 663 -4.99 -34.68 12.32
N PHE A 664 -3.96 -33.94 11.92
CA PHE A 664 -3.13 -34.29 10.75
C PHE A 664 -2.45 -35.67 10.87
N ARG A 665 -2.22 -36.19 12.09
CA ARG A 665 -1.63 -37.52 12.34
C ARG A 665 -2.64 -38.68 12.28
N ILE A 666 -3.95 -38.40 12.36
CA ILE A 666 -5.01 -39.42 12.47
C ILE A 666 -5.95 -39.43 11.26
N GLN A 667 -5.73 -38.56 10.29
CA GLN A 667 -6.58 -38.42 9.09
C GLN A 667 -6.73 -39.74 8.31
N TYR A 668 -5.67 -40.55 8.22
CA TYR A 668 -5.74 -41.85 7.53
C TYR A 668 -6.53 -42.89 8.31
N GLN A 669 -6.46 -42.86 9.64
CA GLN A 669 -7.25 -43.71 10.53
C GLN A 669 -8.73 -43.33 10.39
N ASN A 670 -9.04 -42.03 10.33
CA ASN A 670 -10.40 -41.55 10.07
C ASN A 670 -10.93 -42.06 8.72
N ILE A 671 -10.11 -42.03 7.66
CA ILE A 671 -10.48 -42.59 6.34
C ILE A 671 -10.68 -44.11 6.42
N LEU A 672 -9.78 -44.82 7.12
CA LEU A 672 -9.83 -46.29 7.26
C LEU A 672 -11.14 -46.75 7.90
N VAL A 673 -11.58 -46.06 8.95
CA VAL A 673 -12.88 -46.33 9.62
C VAL A 673 -14.02 -46.26 8.60
N GLN A 674 -14.01 -45.25 7.72
CA GLN A 674 -15.08 -45.05 6.74
C GLN A 674 -15.05 -46.05 5.58
N LEU A 675 -13.92 -46.70 5.30
CA LEU A 675 -13.87 -47.78 4.31
C LEU A 675 -14.57 -49.06 4.82
N PHE A 676 -14.33 -49.42 6.09
CA PHE A 676 -14.91 -50.64 6.70
C PHE A 676 -16.30 -50.44 7.28
N SER A 677 -16.58 -49.25 7.84
CA SER A 677 -17.87 -48.88 8.42
C SER A 677 -18.32 -47.54 7.83
N PRO A 678 -18.85 -47.53 6.58
CA PRO A 678 -19.13 -46.30 5.87
C PRO A 678 -20.33 -45.57 6.47
N CYS A 679 -20.09 -44.40 7.05
CA CYS A 679 -21.11 -43.37 7.20
C CYS A 679 -21.08 -42.39 6.01
N LEU A 680 -19.96 -42.33 5.29
CA LEU A 680 -19.75 -41.47 4.14
C LEU A 680 -20.38 -42.00 2.85
N ASP A 681 -20.89 -41.08 2.04
CA ASP A 681 -21.22 -41.37 0.64
C ASP A 681 -20.03 -41.00 -0.26
N PHE A 682 -19.20 -41.99 -0.58
CA PHE A 682 -18.03 -41.81 -1.45
C PHE A 682 -18.35 -41.39 -2.88
N LYS A 683 -19.63 -41.41 -3.30
CA LYS A 683 -20.07 -40.93 -4.62
C LYS A 683 -20.11 -39.39 -4.71
N LYS A 684 -20.05 -38.69 -3.58
CA LYS A 684 -20.19 -37.23 -3.52
C LYS A 684 -18.84 -36.53 -3.69
N TRP A 685 -18.82 -35.45 -4.48
CA TRP A 685 -17.61 -34.68 -4.76
C TRP A 685 -17.05 -33.99 -3.51
N GLU A 686 -17.89 -33.51 -2.60
CA GLU A 686 -17.44 -32.91 -1.34
C GLU A 686 -16.66 -33.90 -0.46
N VAL A 687 -17.02 -35.18 -0.50
CA VAL A 687 -16.28 -36.26 0.19
C VAL A 687 -14.95 -36.48 -0.51
N ALA A 688 -14.95 -36.53 -1.85
CA ALA A 688 -13.75 -36.70 -2.64
C ALA A 688 -12.71 -35.62 -2.38
N LEU A 689 -13.11 -34.35 -2.52
CA LEU A 689 -12.24 -33.19 -2.30
C LEU A 689 -11.72 -33.14 -0.85
N THR A 690 -12.55 -33.53 0.13
CA THR A 690 -12.11 -33.63 1.54
C THR A 690 -11.01 -34.68 1.71
N VAL A 691 -11.18 -35.87 1.13
CA VAL A 691 -10.18 -36.94 1.17
C VAL A 691 -8.92 -36.51 0.44
N TRP A 692 -9.03 -35.92 -0.76
CA TRP A 692 -7.92 -35.46 -1.59
C TRP A 692 -7.10 -34.39 -0.89
N GLN A 693 -7.76 -33.42 -0.24
CA GLN A 693 -7.08 -32.43 0.60
C GLN A 693 -6.23 -33.11 1.67
N CYS A 694 -6.77 -34.13 2.36
CA CYS A 694 -6.05 -34.81 3.44
C CYS A 694 -4.83 -35.60 2.95
N ILE A 695 -4.96 -36.29 1.81
CA ILE A 695 -3.90 -37.18 1.32
C ILE A 695 -2.84 -36.45 0.50
N HIS A 696 -3.13 -35.27 -0.05
CA HIS A 696 -2.19 -34.50 -0.87
C HIS A 696 -1.58 -33.32 -0.15
N GLN A 697 -2.25 -32.72 0.84
CA GLN A 697 -1.65 -31.63 1.63
C GLN A 697 -0.43 -32.14 2.39
N ALA A 698 0.72 -31.49 2.17
CA ALA A 698 2.03 -31.89 2.69
C ALA A 698 2.06 -31.99 4.22
N GLY A 699 1.41 -31.05 4.92
CA GLY A 699 1.36 -31.01 6.37
C GLY A 699 2.68 -30.61 7.04
N PRO A 700 2.75 -30.68 8.38
CA PRO A 700 3.93 -30.26 9.14
C PRO A 700 5.20 -31.03 8.79
N ASP A 701 6.32 -30.31 8.78
CA ASP A 701 7.65 -30.88 8.56
C ASP A 701 8.05 -31.81 9.73
N SER A 702 8.66 -32.94 9.40
CA SER A 702 9.22 -33.93 10.33
C SER A 702 10.69 -34.27 10.02
N GLY A 703 11.32 -33.59 9.06
CA GLY A 703 12.64 -33.93 8.53
C GLY A 703 12.66 -35.15 7.61
N SER A 704 11.51 -35.76 7.32
CA SER A 704 11.37 -36.90 6.40
C SER A 704 10.61 -36.50 5.13
N VAL A 705 10.84 -37.25 4.03
CA VAL A 705 10.11 -37.06 2.77
C VAL A 705 8.61 -37.24 2.97
N SER A 706 8.19 -38.18 3.82
CA SER A 706 6.78 -38.49 4.01
C SER A 706 6.05 -37.47 4.87
N ARG A 707 6.74 -36.70 5.71
CA ARG A 707 6.18 -35.66 6.60
C ARG A 707 5.23 -36.21 7.66
N ALA A 708 5.03 -35.43 8.72
CA ALA A 708 4.31 -35.87 9.92
C ALA A 708 2.85 -36.29 9.67
N ALA A 709 2.22 -35.77 8.62
CA ALA A 709 0.83 -36.05 8.26
C ALA A 709 0.63 -37.40 7.55
N HIS A 710 1.73 -38.01 7.07
CA HIS A 710 1.69 -39.26 6.30
C HIS A 710 2.49 -40.40 6.91
N ASP A 711 3.08 -40.22 8.10
CA ASP A 711 3.81 -41.25 8.86
C ASP A 711 3.04 -42.59 8.94
N ALA A 712 1.71 -42.55 9.08
CA ALA A 712 0.87 -43.76 9.16
C ALA A 712 0.96 -44.64 7.90
N CYS A 713 1.23 -44.07 6.72
CA CYS A 713 1.39 -44.82 5.48
C CYS A 713 2.73 -45.54 5.36
N GLU A 714 3.74 -45.16 6.16
CA GLU A 714 5.03 -45.87 6.20
C GLU A 714 4.93 -47.17 7.01
N ASP A 715 3.97 -47.26 7.95
CA ASP A 715 3.66 -48.49 8.66
C ASP A 715 3.06 -49.53 7.70
N GLN A 716 3.81 -50.62 7.46
CA GLN A 716 3.40 -51.66 6.51
C GLN A 716 2.10 -52.37 6.91
N GLN A 717 1.83 -52.54 8.20
CA GLN A 717 0.62 -53.21 8.67
C GLN A 717 -0.60 -52.31 8.41
N PHE A 718 -0.47 -51.03 8.74
CA PHE A 718 -1.51 -50.03 8.48
C PHE A 718 -1.75 -49.87 6.98
N ALA A 719 -0.69 -49.69 6.18
CA ALA A 719 -0.78 -49.51 4.73
C ALA A 719 -1.47 -50.70 4.03
N ARG A 720 -1.15 -51.95 4.43
CA ARG A 720 -1.84 -53.16 3.94
C ARG A 720 -3.31 -53.18 4.34
N ARG A 721 -3.64 -52.79 5.58
CA ARG A 721 -5.03 -52.74 6.03
C ARG A 721 -5.83 -51.68 5.28
N LEU A 722 -5.23 -50.53 4.99
CA LEU A 722 -5.84 -49.48 4.17
C LEU A 722 -6.07 -49.94 2.74
N LEU A 723 -5.09 -50.58 2.10
CA LEU A 723 -5.25 -51.14 0.75
C LEU A 723 -6.33 -52.23 0.72
N GLY A 724 -6.41 -53.07 1.75
CA GLY A 724 -7.49 -54.05 1.89
C GLY A 724 -8.87 -53.41 1.97
N GLY A 725 -9.02 -52.34 2.76
CA GLY A 725 -10.27 -51.58 2.85
C GLY A 725 -10.66 -50.90 1.53
N ILE A 726 -9.66 -50.41 0.77
CA ILE A 726 -9.87 -49.85 -0.57
C ILE A 726 -10.43 -50.91 -1.53
N LYS A 727 -9.84 -52.12 -1.54
CA LYS A 727 -10.30 -53.23 -2.39
C LYS A 727 -11.72 -53.65 -2.05
N GLU A 728 -12.02 -53.85 -0.77
CA GLU A 728 -13.36 -54.23 -0.31
C GLU A 728 -14.41 -53.15 -0.63
N ALA A 729 -14.07 -51.88 -0.44
CA ALA A 729 -14.96 -50.78 -0.79
C ALA A 729 -15.21 -50.71 -2.31
N THR A 730 -14.20 -50.98 -3.13
CA THR A 730 -14.30 -50.94 -4.61
C THR A 730 -15.35 -51.92 -5.15
N GLN A 731 -15.42 -53.13 -4.58
CA GLN A 731 -16.40 -54.17 -4.99
C GLN A 731 -17.85 -53.69 -4.86
N ARG A 732 -18.14 -52.73 -3.97
CA ARG A 732 -19.48 -52.17 -3.77
C ARG A 732 -19.92 -51.25 -4.91
N PHE A 733 -18.98 -50.72 -5.69
CA PHE A 733 -19.23 -49.71 -6.73
C PHE A 733 -18.89 -50.19 -8.14
N GLU A 734 -18.14 -51.29 -8.30
CA GLU A 734 -17.61 -51.75 -9.60
C GLU A 734 -18.68 -51.97 -10.68
N LYS A 735 -19.94 -52.27 -10.31
CA LYS A 735 -21.04 -52.52 -11.24
C LYS A 735 -21.85 -51.28 -11.63
N ASN A 736 -21.52 -50.10 -11.08
CA ASN A 736 -22.28 -48.87 -11.32
C ASN A 736 -21.37 -47.73 -11.77
N TRP A 737 -21.38 -47.43 -13.08
CA TRP A 737 -20.60 -46.36 -13.68
C TRP A 737 -20.88 -44.97 -13.10
N GLN A 738 -22.08 -44.73 -12.55
CA GLN A 738 -22.42 -43.47 -11.88
C GLN A 738 -21.64 -43.27 -10.57
N SER A 739 -20.92 -44.29 -10.09
CA SER A 739 -20.06 -44.23 -8.91
C SER A 739 -18.61 -43.89 -9.24
N SER A 740 -18.36 -43.22 -10.37
CA SER A 740 -17.02 -42.84 -10.83
C SER A 740 -16.23 -42.01 -9.82
N VAL A 741 -16.90 -41.14 -9.06
CA VAL A 741 -16.30 -40.35 -7.97
C VAL A 741 -15.76 -41.23 -6.85
N ALA A 742 -16.48 -42.29 -6.48
CA ALA A 742 -16.04 -43.23 -5.46
C ALA A 742 -14.76 -43.97 -5.92
N LEU A 743 -14.75 -44.42 -7.19
CA LEU A 743 -13.57 -45.07 -7.74
C LEU A 743 -12.37 -44.10 -7.87
N ALA A 744 -12.60 -42.84 -8.22
CA ALA A 744 -11.56 -41.81 -8.25
C ALA A 744 -10.93 -41.58 -6.85
N ASN A 745 -11.73 -41.64 -5.78
CA ASN A 745 -11.22 -41.59 -4.40
C ASN A 745 -10.31 -42.76 -4.06
N PHE A 746 -10.75 -43.97 -4.40
CA PHE A 746 -10.00 -45.19 -4.13
C PHE A 746 -8.71 -45.27 -4.94
N ILE A 747 -8.74 -44.86 -6.21
CA ILE A 747 -7.55 -44.71 -7.05
C ILE A 747 -6.58 -43.69 -6.43
N SER A 748 -7.08 -42.53 -5.97
CA SER A 748 -6.23 -41.49 -5.38
C SER A 748 -5.56 -41.94 -4.08
N LEU A 749 -6.30 -42.66 -3.21
CA LEU A 749 -5.75 -43.29 -2.01
C LEU A 749 -4.69 -44.35 -2.35
N ALA A 750 -4.96 -45.24 -3.31
CA ALA A 750 -4.01 -46.26 -3.73
C ALA A 750 -2.75 -45.66 -4.38
N ARG A 751 -2.89 -44.59 -5.18
CA ARG A 751 -1.77 -43.83 -5.73
C ARG A 751 -0.95 -43.17 -4.63
N ARG A 752 -1.59 -42.65 -3.59
CA ARG A 752 -0.87 -42.09 -2.44
C ARG A 752 -0.09 -43.17 -1.68
N LEU A 753 -0.71 -44.32 -1.43
CA LEU A 753 -0.03 -45.48 -0.82
C LEU A 753 1.16 -45.94 -1.66
N LEU A 754 1.03 -45.99 -2.99
CA LEU A 754 2.13 -46.29 -3.90
C LEU A 754 3.26 -45.25 -3.79
N THR A 755 2.93 -43.97 -3.67
CA THR A 755 3.90 -42.87 -3.56
C THR A 755 4.73 -42.95 -2.27
N LEU A 756 4.11 -43.39 -1.18
CA LEU A 756 4.70 -43.49 0.15
C LEU A 756 5.21 -44.91 0.48
N ALA A 757 5.06 -45.86 -0.44
CA ALA A 757 5.45 -47.24 -0.21
C ALA A 757 6.95 -47.36 0.10
N GLY A 758 7.28 -48.07 1.18
CA GLY A 758 8.67 -48.36 1.56
C GLY A 758 9.18 -49.72 1.08
N SER A 759 8.40 -50.49 0.32
CA SER A 759 8.79 -51.84 -0.12
C SER A 759 8.25 -52.19 -1.50
N ALA A 760 9.11 -52.76 -2.36
CA ALA A 760 8.76 -53.20 -3.71
C ALA A 760 7.59 -54.21 -3.72
N GLY A 761 7.51 -55.08 -2.70
CA GLY A 761 6.40 -56.03 -2.56
C GLY A 761 5.05 -55.35 -2.35
N PHE A 762 5.00 -54.24 -1.60
CA PHE A 762 3.77 -53.48 -1.40
C PHE A 762 3.43 -52.60 -2.61
N GLU A 763 4.44 -52.03 -3.27
CA GLU A 763 4.28 -51.30 -4.53
C GLU A 763 3.56 -52.15 -5.59
N MET A 764 3.96 -53.42 -5.75
CA MET A 764 3.29 -54.35 -6.67
C MET A 764 1.81 -54.58 -6.30
N GLN A 765 1.47 -54.62 -5.02
CA GLN A 765 0.07 -54.77 -4.59
C GLN A 765 -0.77 -53.54 -4.93
N CYS A 766 -0.22 -52.33 -4.75
CA CYS A 766 -0.86 -51.09 -5.18
C CYS A 766 -1.03 -51.04 -6.70
N LEU A 767 0.01 -51.38 -7.47
CA LEU A 767 -0.04 -51.43 -8.93
C LEU A 767 -1.07 -52.45 -9.44
N SER A 768 -1.15 -53.62 -8.80
CA SER A 768 -2.15 -54.64 -9.10
C SER A 768 -3.57 -54.10 -8.91
N TYR A 769 -3.84 -53.38 -7.81
CA TYR A 769 -5.13 -52.73 -7.62
C TYR A 769 -5.40 -51.63 -8.66
N LEU A 770 -4.40 -50.81 -9.00
CA LEU A 770 -4.58 -49.77 -10.03
C LEU A 770 -4.87 -50.37 -11.40
N HIS A 771 -4.33 -51.55 -11.71
CA HIS A 771 -4.67 -52.31 -12.91
C HIS A 771 -6.13 -52.80 -12.89
N GLU A 772 -6.59 -53.33 -11.75
CA GLU A 772 -7.99 -53.72 -11.54
C GLU A 772 -8.94 -52.52 -11.71
N ALA A 773 -8.63 -51.38 -11.08
CA ALA A 773 -9.41 -50.15 -11.21
C ALA A 773 -9.47 -49.66 -12.67
N ARG A 774 -8.38 -49.79 -13.44
CA ARG A 774 -8.37 -49.49 -14.88
C ARG A 774 -9.29 -50.42 -15.68
N ASN A 775 -9.32 -51.71 -15.34
CA ASN A 775 -10.22 -52.66 -16.01
C ASN A 775 -11.70 -52.34 -15.73
N ILE A 776 -12.02 -51.94 -14.49
CA ILE A 776 -13.35 -51.47 -14.12
C ILE A 776 -13.75 -50.23 -14.93
N THR A 777 -12.91 -49.18 -14.96
CA THR A 777 -13.23 -47.97 -15.73
C THR A 777 -13.33 -48.23 -17.24
N PHE A 778 -12.50 -49.12 -17.78
CA PHE A 778 -12.60 -49.53 -19.17
C PHE A 778 -13.92 -50.25 -19.46
N SER A 779 -14.36 -51.15 -18.57
CA SER A 779 -15.66 -51.81 -18.71
C SER A 779 -16.84 -50.84 -18.70
N TRP A 780 -16.76 -49.78 -17.89
CA TRP A 780 -17.77 -48.71 -17.86
C TRP A 780 -17.78 -47.89 -19.14
N ALA A 781 -16.63 -47.61 -19.74
CA ALA A 781 -16.55 -46.85 -20.99
C ALA A 781 -17.09 -47.64 -22.20
N MET A 782 -17.14 -48.96 -22.09
CA MET A 782 -17.69 -49.87 -23.10
C MET A 782 -19.20 -50.13 -22.92
N SER A 783 -19.76 -49.78 -21.75
CA SER A 783 -21.18 -49.95 -21.40
C SER A 783 -21.97 -48.69 -21.72
#